data_AF-A0A3B3UV53-F1
#
_entry.id   AF-A0A3B3UV53-F1
#
_cell.length_a   1.000
_cell.length_b   1.000
_cell.length_c   1.000
_cell.angle_alpha   90.00
_cell.angle_beta   90.00
_cell.angle_gamma   90.00
#
_symmetry.space_group_name_H-M   'P 1'
#
loop_
_entity.id
_entity.type
_entity.pdbx_description
1 polymer ?
#
loop_
_entity_poly.entity_id
_entity_poly.type
_entity_poly.pdbx_seq_one_letter_code
_entity_poly.pdbx_strand_id
1 'polypeptide(L)'
;VDYRIDCQEQWHKLCQEKKIPCSEDFALTSTLGNQVAIRAWQIAGLPVDSFSTDNGIIVFNSRRWPLMIDPQGQANKWVKNMEKANNLSVIKQSDGNYVRILENCIQFGKPVLMEQLGEELDPVLEPVLLKQTFKQQGVEYMKIGENVVEYSKEFLFYMTTGLRNPHYLPEVAVKVCLLNFMITPQGLQDQLLGLVAAKEKPELEEKKNQLILESAANSKQLKEIEDQILEVLSSSKGNILEDETAIKILSSSKILSEEISEKQKVASITEKEIDNTRMGYRPVAEHSSILFFCISEMANIEPMYQYSLTWFINLYQYSISESTKSDVVSVRINNIIEHFTLCIYNNVCRSLFEKDKLLFSLLLTVGILQGKGQVNDEVWRFLLTGGVALDNPYPNPASEWLSDKSWSEIVRASKLPNLNDLFIHVRESISKWKNLYDSAKPHDEQLPDHWDNLMGLERMVVIRCFRPDKLVPAVQDFIELNMGHAYIEPPTFDLAGSYKDSNCCSPLIFVLSPGSDPTAVLLKFADDLDMGGSKLQTISLGQGQGPIAAKMIDKAIVDGTWVVLQNCHLATSWMPALERICEEIIIPDNTHPSFRLWLTSYPSDKFPVSILQNGLKMTNEPPKGIRANLLRSYLSDPISDADFFYSSKKQAIWQKLLFGLTFFHALVQERRNFGPLGWNIPYEFNESDLRISVRQIQMFLDEYVDVPLEALTYLTGECNYGGRVTDDKDRRLLLSLLSTFYSWELIEKNITCFTFFQAYVNYIRSLPICTDPSVFGLHSNADITKDNQETNQLLDGILLTLPRQTGGGGKSPQEVVEELSEDILTKLPQDFDIHLVMELYPVVYEESMNTVLRQEIIRFNR
;
A
#
# COMPACT_ATOMS: atom_id res chain seq x y z
N VAL A 1 18.62 0.82 -6.35
CA VAL A 1 19.45 -0.16 -7.08
C VAL A 1 20.87 0.38 -7.29
N ASP A 2 21.04 1.70 -7.36
CA ASP A 2 22.30 2.32 -7.78
C ASP A 2 23.44 2.29 -6.75
N TYR A 3 23.16 2.22 -5.44
CA TYR A 3 24.21 2.27 -4.41
C TYR A 3 25.36 1.26 -4.60
N ARG A 4 25.04 0.01 -4.99
CA ARG A 4 26.07 -1.02 -5.20
C ARG A 4 26.92 -0.72 -6.43
N ILE A 5 26.28 -0.28 -7.51
CA ILE A 5 26.95 0.09 -8.77
C ILE A 5 27.85 1.29 -8.50
N ASP A 6 27.34 2.32 -7.82
CA ASP A 6 28.11 3.51 -7.43
C ASP A 6 29.35 3.13 -6.61
N CYS A 7 29.21 2.23 -5.63
CA CYS A 7 30.33 1.75 -4.82
C CYS A 7 31.35 0.95 -5.65
N GLN A 8 30.89 0.10 -6.57
CA GLN A 8 31.77 -0.65 -7.46
C GLN A 8 32.53 0.28 -8.42
N GLU A 9 31.85 1.27 -8.99
CA GLU A 9 32.47 2.28 -9.85
C GLU A 9 33.47 3.15 -9.09
N GLN A 10 33.12 3.60 -7.89
CA GLN A 10 34.05 4.37 -7.05
C GLN A 10 35.28 3.55 -6.69
N TRP A 11 35.10 2.27 -6.33
CA TRP A 11 36.21 1.38 -6.04
C TRP A 11 37.09 1.14 -7.27
N HIS A 12 36.49 0.93 -8.44
CA HIS A 12 37.20 0.72 -9.69
C HIS A 12 38.00 1.95 -10.11
N LYS A 13 37.40 3.15 -10.04
CA LYS A 13 38.10 4.43 -10.23
C LYS A 13 39.29 4.57 -9.29
N LEU A 14 39.12 4.25 -8.00
CA LEU A 14 40.21 4.30 -7.02
C LEU A 14 41.34 3.32 -7.35
N CYS A 15 41.02 2.11 -7.83
CA CYS A 15 42.02 1.13 -8.26
C CYS A 15 42.84 1.63 -9.45
N GLN A 16 42.17 2.25 -10.43
CA GLN A 16 42.82 2.86 -11.58
C GLN A 16 43.72 4.03 -11.17
N GLU A 17 43.23 4.94 -10.32
CA GLU A 17 44.02 6.07 -9.78
C GLU A 17 45.27 5.61 -9.02
N LYS A 18 45.13 4.55 -8.22
CA LYS A 18 46.23 3.95 -7.46
C LYS A 18 47.12 3.03 -8.30
N LYS A 19 46.84 2.87 -9.61
CA LYS A 19 47.56 2.00 -10.55
C LYS A 19 47.65 0.55 -10.08
N ILE A 20 46.59 0.06 -9.41
CA ILE A 20 46.44 -1.36 -9.10
C ILE A 20 46.06 -2.06 -10.42
N PRO A 21 46.74 -3.15 -10.81
CA PRO A 21 46.37 -3.90 -12.01
C PRO A 21 44.93 -4.42 -11.93
N CYS A 22 44.04 -3.89 -12.75
CA CYS A 22 42.64 -4.31 -12.85
C CYS A 22 42.18 -4.31 -14.32
N SER A 23 41.12 -5.06 -14.60
CA SER A 23 40.42 -5.03 -15.90
C SER A 23 39.84 -3.64 -16.18
N GLU A 24 39.74 -3.25 -17.45
CA GLU A 24 39.06 -2.01 -17.87
C GLU A 24 37.59 -2.04 -17.45
N ASP A 25 36.91 -3.18 -17.65
CA ASP A 25 35.55 -3.41 -17.17
C ASP A 25 35.56 -4.34 -15.95
N PHE A 26 34.92 -3.92 -14.85
CA PHE A 26 34.73 -4.73 -13.66
C PHE A 26 33.25 -5.06 -13.47
N ALA A 27 32.92 -6.35 -13.39
CA ALA A 27 31.62 -6.84 -12.99
C ALA A 27 31.78 -7.96 -11.96
N LEU A 28 30.91 -7.98 -10.93
CA LEU A 28 30.96 -8.99 -9.88
C LEU A 28 30.70 -10.40 -10.45
N THR A 29 29.74 -10.50 -11.38
CA THR A 29 29.37 -11.74 -12.07
C THR A 29 30.50 -12.34 -12.90
N SER A 30 31.34 -11.53 -13.54
CA SER A 30 32.45 -12.06 -14.35
C SER A 30 33.66 -12.45 -13.52
N THR A 31 33.86 -11.83 -12.36
CA THR A 31 35.03 -12.03 -11.51
C THR A 31 34.85 -13.13 -10.47
N LEU A 32 33.72 -13.16 -9.78
CA LEU A 32 33.42 -14.13 -8.71
C LEU A 32 32.29 -15.10 -9.08
N GLY A 33 31.56 -14.82 -10.17
CA GLY A 33 30.44 -15.65 -10.61
C GLY A 33 30.90 -16.89 -11.39
N ASN A 34 30.56 -18.06 -10.87
CA ASN A 34 30.64 -19.30 -11.65
C ASN A 34 29.35 -19.49 -12.43
N GLN A 35 29.44 -19.48 -13.76
CA GLN A 35 28.27 -19.57 -14.65
C GLN A 35 27.42 -20.82 -14.41
N VAL A 36 28.03 -21.96 -14.11
CA VAL A 36 27.28 -23.20 -13.82
C VAL A 36 26.50 -23.08 -12.50
N ALA A 37 27.09 -22.47 -11.48
CA ALA A 37 26.43 -22.25 -10.20
C ALA A 37 25.28 -21.24 -10.32
N ILE A 38 25.49 -20.13 -11.05
CA ILE A 38 24.45 -19.13 -11.33
C ILE A 38 23.25 -19.77 -12.04
N ARG A 39 23.49 -20.62 -13.04
CA ARG A 39 22.42 -21.36 -13.72
C ARG A 39 21.67 -22.29 -12.77
N ALA A 40 22.38 -23.00 -11.88
CA ALA A 40 21.74 -23.82 -10.87
C ALA A 40 20.88 -23.00 -9.90
N TRP A 41 21.33 -21.81 -9.49
CA TRP A 41 20.55 -20.90 -8.65
C TRP A 41 19.29 -20.39 -9.34
N GLN A 42 19.39 -20.06 -10.63
CA GLN A 42 18.24 -19.66 -11.45
C GLN A 42 17.19 -20.78 -11.54
N ILE A 43 17.63 -22.02 -11.75
CA ILE A 43 16.76 -23.20 -11.73
C ILE A 43 16.11 -23.39 -10.35
N ALA A 44 16.83 -23.09 -9.27
CA ALA A 44 16.29 -23.13 -7.91
C ALA A 44 15.32 -21.96 -7.58
N GLY A 45 15.12 -21.01 -8.49
CA GLY A 45 14.15 -19.93 -8.37
C GLY A 45 14.73 -18.54 -8.10
N LEU A 46 16.05 -18.35 -8.24
CA LEU A 46 16.66 -17.03 -8.24
C LEU A 46 16.33 -16.28 -9.54
N PRO A 47 15.89 -15.02 -9.49
CA PRO A 47 15.71 -14.21 -10.70
C PRO A 47 16.98 -14.08 -11.54
N VAL A 48 16.76 -13.84 -12.83
CA VAL A 48 17.84 -13.70 -13.83
C VAL A 48 18.44 -12.29 -13.84
N ASP A 49 17.86 -11.34 -13.08
CA ASP A 49 18.37 -9.97 -13.03
C ASP A 49 19.77 -9.89 -12.38
N SER A 50 20.52 -8.84 -12.76
CA SER A 50 21.89 -8.64 -12.30
C SER A 50 21.97 -8.46 -10.78
N PHE A 51 21.00 -7.77 -10.18
CA PHE A 51 20.97 -7.48 -8.75
C PHE A 51 20.75 -8.76 -7.91
N SER A 52 19.82 -9.62 -8.32
CA SER A 52 19.58 -10.92 -7.71
C SER A 52 20.76 -11.88 -7.91
N THR A 53 21.37 -11.88 -9.09
CA THR A 53 22.57 -12.68 -9.36
C THR A 53 23.73 -12.27 -8.45
N ASP A 54 23.96 -10.96 -8.30
CA ASP A 54 24.96 -10.42 -7.37
C ASP A 54 24.66 -10.81 -5.92
N ASN A 55 23.39 -10.75 -5.51
CA ASN A 55 22.99 -11.19 -4.17
C ASN A 55 23.34 -12.67 -3.96
N GLY A 56 23.08 -13.52 -4.94
CA GLY A 56 23.48 -14.93 -4.92
C GLY A 56 24.99 -15.09 -4.76
N ILE A 57 25.79 -14.35 -5.54
CA ILE A 57 27.26 -14.39 -5.44
C ILE A 57 27.73 -13.98 -4.05
N ILE A 58 27.14 -12.95 -3.44
CA ILE A 58 27.51 -12.49 -2.10
C ILE A 58 27.13 -13.53 -1.05
N VAL A 59 25.93 -14.12 -1.12
CA VAL A 59 25.50 -15.20 -0.21
C VAL A 59 26.53 -16.32 -0.16
N PHE A 60 27.03 -16.77 -1.31
CA PHE A 60 27.99 -17.87 -1.39
C PHE A 60 29.43 -17.52 -1.03
N ASN A 61 29.89 -16.30 -1.33
CA ASN A 61 31.28 -15.89 -1.11
C ASN A 61 31.49 -15.13 0.21
N SER A 62 30.42 -14.75 0.91
CA SER A 62 30.49 -13.97 2.15
C SER A 62 31.09 -14.78 3.30
N ARG A 63 31.95 -14.14 4.10
CA ARG A 63 32.52 -14.75 5.31
C ARG A 63 31.54 -14.76 6.48
N ARG A 64 30.70 -13.72 6.57
CA ARG A 64 29.65 -13.55 7.57
C ARG A 64 28.35 -14.17 7.04
N TRP A 65 27.49 -14.63 7.94
CA TRP A 65 26.22 -15.21 7.53
C TRP A 65 25.29 -14.15 6.90
N PRO A 66 24.59 -14.48 5.80
CA PRO A 66 23.70 -13.55 5.12
C PRO A 66 22.38 -13.39 5.89
N LEU A 67 22.01 -12.15 6.16
CA LEU A 67 20.67 -11.76 6.62
C LEU A 67 19.95 -11.09 5.45
N MET A 68 18.99 -11.81 4.88
CA MET A 68 18.29 -11.45 3.66
C MET A 68 16.97 -10.74 4.00
N ILE A 69 16.86 -9.48 3.60
CA ILE A 69 15.64 -8.69 3.71
C ILE A 69 14.73 -9.08 2.54
N ASP A 70 13.72 -9.89 2.80
CA ASP A 70 12.91 -10.60 1.80
C ASP A 70 11.40 -10.49 2.12
N PRO A 71 10.80 -9.30 1.95
CA PRO A 71 9.39 -9.09 2.23
C PRO A 71 8.44 -9.88 1.30
N GLN A 72 8.93 -10.39 0.17
CA GLN A 72 8.14 -11.18 -0.79
C GLN A 72 8.39 -12.70 -0.69
N GLY A 73 9.28 -13.16 0.19
CA GLY A 73 9.59 -14.58 0.38
C GLY A 73 10.31 -15.24 -0.80
N GLN A 74 10.99 -14.47 -1.65
CA GLN A 74 11.72 -14.97 -2.81
C GLN A 74 13.02 -15.66 -2.42
N ALA A 75 13.85 -15.03 -1.60
CA ALA A 75 15.08 -15.60 -1.07
C ALA A 75 14.78 -16.86 -0.27
N ASN A 76 13.69 -16.82 0.51
CA ASN A 76 13.21 -17.96 1.29
C ASN A 76 12.92 -19.19 0.40
N LYS A 77 12.13 -19.00 -0.67
CA LYS A 77 11.82 -20.07 -1.65
C LYS A 77 13.08 -20.58 -2.34
N TRP A 78 13.97 -19.67 -2.74
CA TRP A 78 15.22 -20.01 -3.40
C TRP A 78 16.12 -20.89 -2.53
N VAL A 79 16.38 -20.50 -1.27
CA VAL A 79 17.21 -21.28 -0.34
C VAL A 79 16.59 -22.64 -0.04
N LYS A 80 15.27 -22.72 0.15
CA LYS A 80 14.55 -23.99 0.36
C LYS A 80 14.70 -24.95 -0.82
N ASN A 81 14.61 -24.46 -2.05
CA ASN A 81 14.74 -25.28 -3.25
C ASN A 81 16.19 -25.73 -3.48
N MET A 82 17.14 -24.82 -3.24
CA MET A 82 18.57 -25.05 -3.44
C MET A 82 19.14 -26.08 -2.45
N GLU A 83 18.80 -25.95 -1.16
CA GLU A 83 19.30 -26.82 -0.09
C GLU A 83 18.42 -28.06 0.15
N LYS A 84 17.45 -28.32 -0.73
CA LYS A 84 16.51 -29.44 -0.61
C LYS A 84 17.21 -30.80 -0.53
N ALA A 85 18.30 -30.97 -1.28
CA ALA A 85 19.11 -32.20 -1.27
C ALA A 85 19.97 -32.34 0.01
N ASN A 86 20.27 -31.24 0.69
CA ASN A 86 21.18 -31.18 1.84
C ASN A 86 20.45 -31.29 3.19
N ASN A 87 19.15 -31.62 3.19
CA ASN A 87 18.30 -31.73 4.39
C ASN A 87 18.23 -30.43 5.22
N LEU A 88 17.88 -29.31 4.57
CA LEU A 88 17.65 -28.02 5.21
C LEU A 88 16.66 -28.12 6.38
N SER A 89 17.07 -27.58 7.54
CA SER A 89 16.18 -27.42 8.69
C SER A 89 15.67 -25.97 8.76
N VAL A 90 14.35 -25.80 8.76
CA VAL A 90 13.70 -24.48 8.84
C VAL A 90 13.27 -24.22 10.28
N ILE A 91 13.65 -23.07 10.83
CA ILE A 91 13.37 -22.69 12.22
C ILE A 91 12.89 -21.24 12.32
N LYS A 92 12.10 -20.93 13.36
CA LYS A 92 11.74 -19.56 13.74
C LYS A 92 12.19 -19.26 15.17
N GLN A 93 12.48 -17.99 15.47
CA GLN A 93 12.86 -17.57 16.83
C GLN A 93 11.71 -17.74 17.84
N SER A 94 10.46 -17.78 17.35
CA SER A 94 9.26 -18.04 18.15
C SER A 94 9.11 -19.50 18.58
N ASP A 95 9.87 -20.44 18.01
CA ASP A 95 9.79 -21.85 18.36
C ASP A 95 10.59 -22.17 19.62
N GLY A 96 9.94 -22.64 20.69
CA GLY A 96 10.61 -22.95 21.95
C GLY A 96 11.75 -24.00 21.87
N ASN A 97 11.83 -24.77 20.78
CA ASN A 97 12.86 -25.79 20.56
C ASN A 97 13.93 -25.39 19.52
N TYR A 98 13.93 -24.15 19.02
CA TYR A 98 14.83 -23.76 17.91
C TYR A 98 16.31 -23.94 18.26
N VAL A 99 16.71 -23.65 19.51
CA VAL A 99 18.10 -23.80 19.98
C VAL A 99 18.58 -25.24 19.87
N ARG A 100 17.75 -26.22 20.26
CA ARG A 100 18.09 -27.65 20.17
C ARG A 100 18.23 -28.12 18.72
N ILE A 101 17.39 -27.61 17.83
CA ILE A 101 17.47 -27.92 16.40
C ILE A 101 18.79 -27.36 15.85
N LEU A 102 19.12 -26.12 16.20
CA LEU A 102 20.36 -25.46 15.80
C LEU A 102 21.61 -26.21 16.29
N GLU A 103 21.63 -26.64 17.56
CA GLU A 103 22.70 -27.46 18.14
C GLU A 103 22.94 -28.75 17.35
N ASN A 104 21.86 -29.48 17.04
CA ASN A 104 21.95 -30.71 16.24
C ASN A 104 22.46 -30.43 14.82
N CYS A 105 21.96 -29.38 14.18
CA CYS A 105 22.40 -29.04 12.82
C CYS A 105 23.87 -28.63 12.77
N ILE A 106 24.39 -27.94 13.79
CA ILE A 106 25.80 -27.57 13.88
C ILE A 106 26.68 -28.82 14.07
N GLN A 107 26.24 -29.76 14.91
CA GLN A 107 26.95 -31.02 15.13
C GLN A 107 27.01 -31.88 13.87
N PHE A 108 25.90 -31.98 13.13
CA PHE A 108 25.80 -32.83 11.94
C PHE A 108 26.13 -32.11 10.62
N GLY A 109 26.49 -30.82 10.65
CA GLY A 109 26.79 -30.03 9.45
C GLY A 109 25.60 -29.79 8.53
N LYS A 110 24.36 -29.80 9.05
CA LYS A 110 23.16 -29.58 8.23
C LYS A 110 22.87 -28.09 8.05
N PRO A 111 22.45 -27.63 6.87
CA PRO A 111 22.08 -26.24 6.64
C PRO A 111 20.82 -25.87 7.43
N VAL A 112 20.78 -24.63 7.92
CA VAL A 112 19.65 -24.07 8.69
C VAL A 112 19.18 -22.77 8.06
N LEU A 113 17.87 -22.63 7.88
CA LEU A 113 17.21 -21.38 7.49
C LEU A 113 16.37 -20.87 8.66
N MET A 114 16.71 -19.69 9.16
CA MET A 114 15.92 -18.97 10.16
C MET A 114 14.97 -17.97 9.47
N GLU A 115 13.68 -18.10 9.70
CA GLU A 115 12.62 -17.29 9.07
C GLU A 115 12.07 -16.21 10.00
N GLN A 116 11.55 -15.14 9.38
CA GLN A 116 10.81 -14.06 10.05
C GLN A 116 11.58 -13.42 11.21
N LEU A 117 12.89 -13.18 11.02
CA LEU A 117 13.69 -12.47 12.00
C LEU A 117 13.18 -11.04 12.20
N GLY A 118 12.96 -10.68 13.47
CA GLY A 118 12.65 -9.32 13.87
C GLY A 118 13.89 -8.44 13.93
N GLU A 119 13.73 -7.23 14.45
CA GLU A 119 14.84 -6.28 14.64
C GLU A 119 15.76 -6.69 15.81
N GLU A 120 15.23 -7.42 16.78
CA GLU A 120 15.94 -7.93 17.95
C GLU A 120 16.33 -9.40 17.77
N LEU A 121 17.64 -9.67 17.76
CA LEU A 121 18.20 -11.02 17.69
C LEU A 121 18.45 -11.57 19.09
N ASP A 122 18.13 -12.85 19.29
CA ASP A 122 18.43 -13.55 20.56
C ASP A 122 19.96 -13.60 20.80
N PRO A 123 20.47 -13.14 21.96
CA PRO A 123 21.88 -13.23 22.31
C PRO A 123 22.48 -14.65 22.21
N VAL A 124 21.66 -15.70 22.34
CA VAL A 124 22.12 -17.10 22.19
C VAL A 124 22.72 -17.37 20.81
N LEU A 125 22.34 -16.60 19.78
CA LEU A 125 22.88 -16.72 18.42
C LEU A 125 24.26 -16.08 18.25
N GLU A 126 24.72 -15.24 19.17
CA GLU A 126 25.95 -14.48 19.03
C GLU A 126 27.21 -15.34 18.74
N PRO A 127 27.44 -16.48 19.42
CA PRO A 127 28.57 -17.36 19.12
C PRO A 127 28.52 -17.93 17.70
N VAL A 128 27.31 -18.21 17.20
CA VAL A 128 27.08 -18.74 15.85
C VAL A 128 27.31 -17.65 14.80
N LEU A 129 26.80 -16.45 15.05
CA LEU A 129 26.93 -15.30 14.14
C LEU A 129 28.38 -14.88 13.96
N LEU A 130 29.14 -14.83 15.05
CA LEU A 130 30.56 -14.48 15.06
C LEU A 130 31.49 -15.66 14.74
N LYS A 131 30.96 -16.88 14.58
CA LYS A 131 31.72 -18.12 14.37
C LYS A 131 32.78 -18.33 15.47
N GLN A 132 32.39 -18.12 16.73
CA GLN A 132 33.26 -18.29 17.90
C GLN A 132 33.49 -19.78 18.20
N THR A 133 34.49 -20.37 17.53
CA THR A 133 34.92 -21.75 17.76
C THR A 133 36.19 -21.82 18.59
N PHE A 134 36.34 -22.89 19.36
CA PHE A 134 37.55 -23.20 20.11
C PHE A 134 37.93 -24.66 19.90
N LYS A 135 39.22 -24.99 20.03
CA LYS A 135 39.71 -26.36 19.84
C LYS A 135 39.88 -27.07 21.17
N GLN A 136 39.31 -28.26 21.29
CA GLN A 136 39.51 -29.16 22.43
C GLN A 136 39.93 -30.53 21.90
N GLN A 137 41.09 -31.02 22.33
CA GLN A 137 41.67 -32.31 21.89
C GLN A 137 41.75 -32.49 20.36
N GLY A 138 41.95 -31.39 19.62
CA GLY A 138 42.08 -31.40 18.16
C GLY A 138 40.79 -31.26 17.36
N VAL A 139 39.62 -31.37 18.01
CA VAL A 139 38.30 -31.14 17.41
C VAL A 139 37.84 -29.71 17.69
N GLU A 140 37.17 -29.07 16.71
CA GLU A 140 36.61 -27.72 16.85
C GLU A 140 35.22 -27.82 17.51
N TYR A 141 35.01 -27.02 18.56
CA TYR A 141 33.75 -26.93 19.31
C TYR A 141 33.25 -25.48 19.30
N MET A 142 31.94 -25.32 19.49
CA MET A 142 31.27 -24.03 19.67
C MET A 142 30.42 -24.09 20.93
N LYS A 143 30.40 -22.99 21.70
CA LYS A 143 29.52 -22.86 22.88
C LYS A 143 28.26 -22.12 22.48
N ILE A 144 27.09 -22.72 22.71
CA ILE A 144 25.77 -22.12 22.44
C ILE A 144 24.97 -22.19 23.73
N GLY A 145 24.65 -21.02 24.29
CA GLY A 145 24.09 -20.95 25.65
C GLY A 145 25.02 -21.61 26.68
N GLU A 146 24.55 -22.66 27.33
CA GLU A 146 25.34 -23.44 28.30
C GLU A 146 25.99 -24.69 27.69
N ASN A 147 25.59 -25.11 26.49
CA ASN A 147 26.02 -26.34 25.86
C ASN A 147 27.27 -26.14 24.98
N VAL A 148 28.12 -27.15 24.95
CA VAL A 148 29.29 -27.21 24.05
C VAL A 148 29.00 -28.26 22.99
N VAL A 149 28.93 -27.82 21.74
CA VAL A 149 28.63 -28.68 20.58
C VAL A 149 29.85 -28.79 19.68
N GLU A 150 30.06 -29.96 19.09
CA GLU A 150 31.08 -30.16 18.06
C GLU A 150 30.70 -29.32 16.83
N TYR A 151 31.68 -28.61 16.26
CA TYR A 151 31.44 -27.72 15.12
C TYR A 151 31.84 -28.40 13.81
N SER A 152 30.85 -28.69 12.96
CA SER A 152 31.10 -29.13 11.59
C SER A 152 31.38 -27.95 10.66
N LYS A 153 32.39 -28.09 9.81
CA LYS A 153 32.74 -27.08 8.79
C LYS A 153 31.76 -27.03 7.62
N GLU A 154 30.92 -28.06 7.47
CA GLU A 154 29.89 -28.15 6.44
C GLU A 154 28.61 -27.38 6.82
N PHE A 155 28.50 -26.94 8.08
CA PHE A 155 27.35 -26.18 8.56
C PHE A 155 27.19 -24.86 7.80
N LEU A 156 25.96 -24.56 7.38
CA LEU A 156 25.56 -23.32 6.71
C LEU A 156 24.36 -22.70 7.43
N PHE A 157 24.38 -21.38 7.61
CA PHE A 157 23.32 -20.64 8.28
C PHE A 157 22.79 -19.51 7.42
N TYR A 158 21.49 -19.54 7.14
CA TYR A 158 20.76 -18.54 6.36
C TYR A 158 19.71 -17.88 7.24
N MET A 159 19.53 -16.57 7.05
CA MET A 159 18.57 -15.78 7.81
C MET A 159 17.70 -14.96 6.86
N THR A 160 16.39 -14.93 7.09
CA THR A 160 15.44 -14.12 6.32
C THR A 160 14.55 -13.30 7.24
N THR A 161 14.23 -12.07 6.82
CA THR A 161 13.22 -11.22 7.46
C THR A 161 12.13 -10.84 6.47
N GLY A 162 10.88 -10.85 6.91
CA GLY A 162 9.73 -10.37 6.12
C GLY A 162 9.50 -8.86 6.26
N LEU A 163 10.26 -8.17 7.11
CA LEU A 163 10.15 -6.73 7.29
C LEU A 163 10.70 -6.01 6.06
N ARG A 164 9.94 -5.04 5.53
CA ARG A 164 10.34 -4.31 4.31
C ARG A 164 11.53 -3.38 4.54
N ASN A 165 11.57 -2.70 5.68
CA ASN A 165 12.62 -1.75 6.04
C ASN A 165 12.97 -1.88 7.54
N PRO A 166 13.63 -2.98 7.95
CA PRO A 166 13.99 -3.20 9.35
C PRO A 166 15.08 -2.23 9.81
N HIS A 167 14.96 -1.72 11.04
CA HIS A 167 15.98 -0.89 11.65
C HIS A 167 16.89 -1.71 12.57
N TYR A 168 18.01 -2.17 12.01
CA TYR A 168 19.00 -2.91 12.79
C TYR A 168 19.98 -1.99 13.51
N LEU A 169 20.27 -2.31 14.78
CA LEU A 169 21.36 -1.68 15.51
C LEU A 169 22.71 -1.93 14.82
N PRO A 170 23.67 -0.98 14.87
CA PRO A 170 24.99 -1.14 14.26
C PRO A 170 25.72 -2.42 14.66
N GLU A 171 25.48 -2.90 15.88
CA GLU A 171 26.01 -4.16 16.39
C GLU A 171 25.62 -5.36 15.51
N VAL A 172 24.36 -5.43 15.06
CA VAL A 172 23.87 -6.48 14.17
C VAL A 172 24.56 -6.37 12.80
N ALA A 173 24.65 -5.17 12.24
CA ALA A 173 25.27 -4.93 10.94
C ALA A 173 26.77 -5.31 10.89
N VAL A 174 27.47 -5.29 12.04
CA VAL A 174 28.86 -5.76 12.15
C VAL A 174 28.94 -7.29 12.20
N LYS A 175 27.92 -7.97 12.73
CA LYS A 175 27.89 -9.44 12.90
C LYS A 175 27.48 -10.17 11.63
N VAL A 176 26.49 -9.67 10.90
CA VAL A 176 25.91 -10.32 9.72
C VAL A 176 26.25 -9.61 8.41
N CYS A 177 26.01 -10.27 7.27
CA CYS A 177 26.03 -9.64 5.96
C CYS A 177 24.59 -9.28 5.58
N LEU A 178 24.23 -8.00 5.66
CA LEU A 178 22.91 -7.51 5.29
C LEU A 178 22.77 -7.49 3.77
N LEU A 179 21.73 -8.16 3.25
CA LEU A 179 21.43 -8.22 1.83
C LEU A 179 19.97 -7.86 1.59
N ASN A 180 19.75 -6.93 0.67
CA ASN A 180 18.41 -6.57 0.23
C ASN A 180 17.97 -7.52 -0.89
N PHE A 181 16.97 -8.34 -0.61
CA PHE A 181 16.32 -9.27 -1.56
C PHE A 181 14.93 -8.79 -1.98
N MET A 182 14.59 -7.52 -1.72
CA MET A 182 13.38 -6.92 -2.26
C MET A 182 13.39 -6.98 -3.78
N ILE A 183 12.26 -7.42 -4.34
CA ILE A 183 12.12 -7.57 -5.79
C ILE A 183 12.31 -6.22 -6.49
N THR A 184 13.16 -6.20 -7.52
CA THR A 184 13.41 -5.00 -8.33
C THR A 184 12.33 -4.86 -9.41
N PRO A 185 12.06 -3.64 -9.93
CA PRO A 185 11.17 -3.46 -11.07
C PRO A 185 11.53 -4.35 -12.26
N GLN A 186 12.82 -4.43 -12.58
CA GLN A 186 13.29 -5.29 -13.66
C GLN A 186 13.10 -6.79 -13.36
N GLY A 187 13.41 -7.24 -12.13
CA GLY A 187 13.21 -8.64 -11.73
C GLY A 187 11.73 -9.06 -11.79
N LEU A 188 10.82 -8.19 -11.37
CA LEU A 188 9.38 -8.44 -11.49
C LEU A 188 8.90 -8.42 -12.94
N GLN A 189 9.38 -7.50 -13.76
CA GLN A 189 9.07 -7.46 -15.20
C GLN A 189 9.43 -8.78 -15.88
N ASP A 190 10.63 -9.31 -15.64
CA ASP A 190 11.07 -10.57 -16.23
C ASP A 190 10.23 -11.76 -15.75
N GLN A 191 9.85 -11.77 -14.47
CA GLN A 191 8.96 -12.78 -13.91
C GLN A 191 7.56 -12.73 -14.54
N LEU A 192 6.95 -11.55 -14.61
CA LEU A 192 5.61 -11.36 -15.21
C LEU A 192 5.62 -11.63 -16.70
N LEU A 193 6.70 -11.31 -17.40
CA LEU A 193 6.89 -11.61 -18.81
C LEU A 193 6.89 -13.12 -19.07
N GLY A 194 7.60 -13.89 -18.23
CA GLY A 194 7.57 -15.35 -18.29
C GLY A 194 6.15 -15.91 -18.07
N LEU A 195 5.39 -15.33 -17.14
CA LEU A 195 4.01 -15.76 -16.87
C LEU A 195 3.03 -15.49 -18.02
N VAL A 196 3.12 -14.32 -18.68
CA VAL A 196 2.29 -14.03 -19.87
C VAL A 196 2.66 -14.97 -21.01
N ALA A 197 3.95 -15.14 -21.26
CA ALA A 197 4.43 -16.02 -22.32
C ALA A 197 3.97 -17.47 -22.10
N ALA A 198 4.05 -17.96 -20.85
CA ALA A 198 3.57 -19.28 -20.48
C ALA A 198 2.05 -19.46 -20.73
N LYS A 199 1.25 -18.42 -20.52
CA LYS A 199 -0.21 -18.48 -20.71
C LYS A 199 -0.65 -18.30 -22.17
N GLU A 200 -0.02 -17.38 -22.89
CA GLU A 200 -0.37 -17.05 -24.28
C GLU A 200 0.27 -18.03 -25.29
N LYS A 201 1.50 -18.48 -25.02
CA LYS A 201 2.27 -19.39 -25.89
C LYS A 201 2.98 -20.49 -25.07
N PRO A 202 2.23 -21.42 -24.47
CA PRO A 202 2.79 -22.46 -23.59
C PRO A 202 3.87 -23.31 -24.28
N GLU A 203 3.68 -23.64 -25.55
CA GLU A 203 4.62 -24.45 -26.33
C GLU A 203 6.02 -23.81 -26.46
N LEU A 204 6.09 -22.48 -26.54
CA LEU A 204 7.37 -21.77 -26.64
C LEU A 204 8.09 -21.73 -25.28
N GLU A 205 7.33 -21.60 -24.19
CA GLU A 205 7.89 -21.58 -22.84
C GLU A 205 8.39 -22.97 -22.40
N GLU A 206 7.67 -24.03 -22.76
CA GLU A 206 8.14 -25.41 -22.55
C GLU A 206 9.44 -25.68 -23.30
N LYS A 207 9.52 -25.28 -24.58
CA LYS A 207 10.76 -25.39 -25.37
C LYS A 207 11.89 -24.57 -24.75
N LYS A 208 11.60 -23.37 -24.24
CA LYS A 208 12.59 -22.55 -23.54
C LYS A 208 13.14 -23.26 -22.30
N ASN A 209 12.26 -23.80 -21.46
CA ASN A 209 12.67 -24.51 -20.25
C ASN A 209 13.50 -25.76 -20.57
N GLN A 210 13.14 -26.50 -21.62
CA GLN A 210 13.94 -27.61 -22.12
C GLN A 210 15.32 -27.14 -22.58
N LEU A 211 15.40 -26.08 -23.39
CA LEU A 211 16.66 -25.50 -23.85
C LEU A 211 17.54 -25.00 -22.70
N ILE A 212 16.97 -24.44 -21.64
CA ILE A 212 17.71 -24.01 -20.44
C ILE A 212 18.34 -25.23 -19.74
N LEU A 213 17.58 -26.31 -19.57
CA LEU A 213 18.08 -27.54 -18.95
C LEU A 213 19.17 -28.21 -19.81
N GLU A 214 18.95 -28.30 -21.12
CA GLU A 214 19.93 -28.83 -22.07
C GLU A 214 21.20 -27.97 -22.10
N SER A 215 21.08 -26.65 -22.15
CA SER A 215 22.19 -25.69 -22.11
C SER A 215 23.00 -25.80 -20.81
N ALA A 216 22.33 -25.98 -19.66
CA ALA A 216 22.98 -26.20 -18.38
C ALA A 216 23.71 -27.55 -18.32
N ALA A 217 23.09 -28.62 -18.85
CA ALA A 217 23.71 -29.94 -18.95
C ALA A 217 24.94 -29.92 -19.87
N ASN A 218 24.84 -29.29 -21.03
CA ASN A 218 25.95 -29.11 -21.98
C ASN A 218 27.10 -28.32 -21.36
N SER A 219 26.81 -27.22 -20.67
CA SER A 219 27.82 -26.41 -19.98
C SER A 219 28.52 -27.18 -18.86
N LYS A 220 27.77 -27.98 -18.11
CA LYS A 220 28.33 -28.87 -17.07
C LYS A 220 29.23 -29.93 -17.69
N GLN A 221 28.78 -30.60 -18.76
CA GLN A 221 29.59 -31.59 -19.48
C GLN A 221 30.87 -31.00 -20.05
N LEU A 222 30.81 -29.80 -20.66
CA LEU A 222 32.02 -29.11 -21.16
C LEU A 222 33.05 -28.90 -20.04
N LYS A 223 32.59 -28.50 -18.85
CA LYS A 223 33.47 -28.31 -17.70
C LYS A 223 34.02 -29.63 -17.14
N GLU A 224 33.19 -30.67 -17.05
CA GLU A 224 33.64 -32.01 -16.63
C GLU A 224 34.69 -32.57 -17.59
N ILE A 225 34.52 -32.35 -18.89
CA ILE A 225 35.50 -32.73 -19.92
C ILE A 225 36.79 -31.93 -19.74
N GLU A 226 36.70 -30.63 -19.48
CA GLU A 226 37.86 -29.77 -19.22
C GLU A 226 38.62 -30.22 -17.96
N ASP A 227 37.90 -30.48 -16.87
CA ASP A 227 38.48 -30.98 -15.62
C ASP A 227 39.11 -32.37 -15.81
N GLN A 228 38.49 -33.27 -16.59
CA GLN A 228 39.07 -34.56 -16.97
C GLN A 228 40.35 -34.40 -17.79
N ILE A 229 40.37 -33.46 -18.75
CA ILE A 229 41.58 -33.15 -19.54
C ILE A 229 42.69 -32.65 -18.60
N LEU A 230 42.37 -31.75 -17.67
CA LEU A 230 43.32 -31.22 -16.69
C LEU A 230 43.81 -32.31 -15.73
N GLU A 231 42.93 -33.20 -15.28
CA GLU A 231 43.27 -34.33 -14.41
C GLU A 231 44.26 -35.26 -15.10
N VAL A 232 43.96 -35.69 -16.34
CA VAL A 232 44.84 -36.54 -17.16
C VAL A 232 46.19 -35.87 -17.39
N LEU A 233 46.22 -34.56 -17.67
CA LEU A 233 47.47 -33.80 -17.84
C LEU A 233 48.26 -33.70 -16.52
N SER A 234 47.58 -33.58 -15.38
CA SER A 234 48.21 -33.46 -14.06
C SER A 234 48.73 -34.80 -13.50
N SER A 235 48.03 -35.90 -13.77
CA SER A 235 48.39 -37.25 -13.34
C SER A 235 49.54 -37.82 -14.17
N SER A 236 49.74 -37.31 -15.39
CA SER A 236 50.81 -37.66 -16.29
C SER A 236 52.17 -37.13 -15.81
N LYS A 237 52.80 -37.79 -14.83
CA LYS A 237 54.18 -37.53 -14.43
C LYS A 237 55.16 -38.21 -15.40
N GLY A 238 55.28 -37.69 -16.62
CA GLY A 238 56.17 -38.25 -17.65
C GLY A 238 55.95 -37.67 -19.05
N ASN A 239 56.56 -38.29 -20.06
CA ASN A 239 56.38 -37.92 -21.46
C ASN A 239 54.98 -38.33 -21.93
N ILE A 240 54.05 -37.37 -22.07
CA ILE A 240 52.64 -37.58 -22.47
C ILE A 240 52.50 -38.38 -23.78
N LEU A 241 53.51 -38.35 -24.64
CA LEU A 241 53.55 -39.11 -25.90
C LEU A 241 53.65 -40.63 -25.71
N GLU A 242 54.01 -41.12 -24.52
CA GLU A 242 54.13 -42.55 -24.22
C GLU A 242 52.88 -43.14 -23.56
N ASP A 243 51.95 -42.29 -23.11
CA ASP A 243 50.70 -42.72 -22.47
C ASP A 243 49.57 -42.82 -23.51
N GLU A 244 49.45 -44.02 -24.10
CA GLU A 244 48.44 -44.32 -25.12
C GLU A 244 46.99 -44.15 -24.59
N THR A 245 46.79 -44.25 -23.27
CA THR A 245 45.48 -44.05 -22.64
C THR A 245 45.12 -42.57 -22.54
N ALA A 246 46.09 -41.72 -22.19
CA ALA A 246 45.91 -40.27 -22.18
C ALA A 246 45.59 -39.73 -23.58
N ILE A 247 46.27 -40.22 -24.63
CA ILE A 247 46.03 -39.81 -26.03
C ILE A 247 44.62 -40.19 -26.51
N LYS A 248 44.13 -41.39 -26.17
CA LYS A 248 42.76 -41.82 -26.49
C LYS A 248 41.72 -41.00 -25.74
N ILE A 249 41.91 -40.73 -24.45
CA ILE A 249 41.00 -39.91 -23.66
C ILE A 249 40.96 -38.49 -24.23
N LEU A 250 42.11 -37.84 -24.45
CA LEU A 250 42.21 -36.49 -25.03
C LEU A 250 41.55 -36.37 -26.41
N SER A 251 41.76 -37.35 -27.30
CA SER A 251 41.13 -37.34 -28.63
C SER A 251 39.62 -37.53 -28.58
N SER A 252 39.12 -38.44 -27.73
CA SER A 252 37.68 -38.65 -27.52
C SER A 252 37.01 -37.44 -26.85
N SER A 253 37.64 -36.84 -25.84
CA SER A 253 37.18 -35.64 -25.14
C SER A 253 37.14 -34.41 -26.06
N LYS A 254 38.09 -34.27 -26.98
CA LYS A 254 38.09 -33.20 -27.98
C LYS A 254 36.90 -33.30 -28.94
N ILE A 255 36.65 -34.50 -29.50
CA ILE A 255 35.52 -34.70 -30.42
C ILE A 255 34.19 -34.44 -29.71
N LEU A 256 34.04 -34.93 -28.48
CA LEU A 256 32.83 -34.70 -27.68
C LEU A 256 32.65 -33.21 -27.34
N SER A 257 33.73 -32.50 -27.01
CA SER A 257 33.71 -31.05 -26.73
C SER A 257 33.30 -30.23 -27.97
N GLU A 258 33.81 -30.57 -29.15
CA GLU A 258 33.41 -29.92 -30.41
C GLU A 258 31.92 -30.15 -30.71
N GLU A 259 31.40 -31.38 -30.55
CA GLU A 259 29.99 -31.69 -30.75
C GLU A 259 29.07 -30.94 -29.76
N ILE A 260 29.42 -30.92 -28.47
CA ILE A 260 28.65 -30.21 -27.45
C ILE A 260 28.71 -28.69 -27.68
N SER A 261 29.85 -28.16 -28.12
CA SER A 261 30.01 -26.74 -28.47
C SER A 261 29.11 -26.33 -29.65
N GLU A 262 28.97 -27.17 -30.67
CA GLU A 262 28.02 -26.92 -31.77
C GLU A 262 26.57 -26.98 -31.31
N LYS A 263 26.19 -27.99 -30.52
CA LYS A 263 24.84 -28.06 -29.91
C LYS A 263 24.54 -26.82 -29.06
N GLN A 264 25.52 -26.36 -28.29
CA GLN A 264 25.39 -25.16 -27.46
C GLN A 264 25.19 -23.89 -28.30
N LYS A 265 25.88 -23.76 -29.45
CA LYS A 265 25.67 -22.64 -30.38
C LYS A 265 24.25 -22.65 -30.96
N VAL A 266 23.75 -23.81 -31.37
CA VAL A 266 22.38 -23.94 -31.89
C VAL A 266 21.36 -23.59 -30.81
N ALA A 267 21.50 -24.15 -29.60
CA ALA A 267 20.63 -23.84 -28.46
C ALA A 267 20.60 -22.33 -28.16
N SER A 268 21.74 -21.64 -28.23
CA SER A 268 21.83 -20.19 -28.01
C SER A 268 21.13 -19.36 -29.09
N ILE A 269 21.17 -19.79 -30.36
CA ILE A 269 20.45 -19.10 -31.45
C ILE A 269 18.94 -19.28 -31.28
N THR A 270 18.49 -20.51 -31.00
CA THR A 270 17.07 -20.81 -30.76
C THR A 270 16.54 -20.09 -29.52
N GLU A 271 17.33 -19.99 -28.45
CA GLU A 271 16.99 -19.21 -27.25
C GLU A 271 16.73 -17.73 -27.60
N LYS A 272 17.56 -17.11 -28.46
CA LYS A 272 17.37 -15.73 -28.91
C LYS A 272 16.10 -15.55 -29.73
N GLU A 273 15.74 -16.49 -30.60
CA GLU A 273 14.50 -16.41 -31.39
C GLU A 273 13.25 -16.51 -30.50
N ILE A 274 13.29 -17.39 -29.50
CA ILE A 274 12.22 -17.52 -28.51
C ILE A 274 12.11 -16.23 -27.68
N ASP A 275 13.24 -15.68 -27.23
CA ASP A 275 13.26 -14.43 -26.49
C ASP A 275 12.70 -13.27 -27.32
N ASN A 276 13.06 -13.14 -28.60
CA ASN A 276 12.48 -12.12 -29.48
C ASN A 276 10.95 -12.19 -29.56
N THR A 277 10.39 -13.41 -29.58
CA THR A 277 8.94 -13.61 -29.58
C THR A 277 8.33 -13.23 -28.23
N ARG A 278 9.01 -13.55 -27.13
CA ARG A 278 8.61 -13.19 -25.77
C ARG A 278 8.59 -11.66 -25.56
N MET A 279 9.59 -10.98 -26.11
CA MET A 279 9.73 -9.51 -26.02
C MET A 279 8.53 -8.74 -26.57
N GLY A 280 7.74 -9.35 -27.47
CA GLY A 280 6.48 -8.75 -27.93
C GLY A 280 5.49 -8.45 -26.80
N TYR A 281 5.49 -9.23 -25.71
CA TYR A 281 4.61 -9.04 -24.54
C TYR A 281 5.22 -8.21 -23.41
N ARG A 282 6.47 -7.72 -23.58
CA ARG A 282 7.17 -6.88 -22.59
C ARG A 282 6.35 -5.68 -22.10
N PRO A 283 5.60 -4.94 -22.95
CA PRO A 283 4.80 -3.80 -22.48
C PRO A 283 3.78 -4.17 -21.40
N VAL A 284 3.20 -5.38 -21.45
CA VAL A 284 2.26 -5.86 -20.43
C VAL A 284 2.96 -6.05 -19.08
N ALA A 285 4.17 -6.62 -19.10
CA ALA A 285 4.96 -6.85 -17.90
C ALA A 285 5.51 -5.55 -17.30
N GLU A 286 5.93 -4.60 -18.13
CA GLU A 286 6.34 -3.25 -17.70
C GLU A 286 5.19 -2.51 -17.02
N HIS A 287 4.03 -2.45 -17.67
CA HIS A 287 2.82 -1.85 -17.10
C HIS A 287 2.42 -2.50 -15.78
N SER A 288 2.39 -3.84 -15.73
CA SER A 288 1.99 -4.57 -14.54
C SER A 288 2.99 -4.42 -13.38
N SER A 289 4.29 -4.35 -13.68
CA SER A 289 5.30 -4.06 -12.67
C SER A 289 5.07 -2.70 -12.03
N ILE A 290 4.78 -1.66 -12.81
CA ILE A 290 4.48 -0.32 -12.29
C ILE A 290 3.31 -0.37 -11.32
N LEU A 291 2.20 -1.03 -11.70
CA LEU A 291 1.03 -1.19 -10.85
C LEU A 291 1.38 -1.85 -9.50
N PHE A 292 2.22 -2.90 -9.50
CA PHE A 292 2.62 -3.57 -8.27
C PHE A 292 3.38 -2.65 -7.30
N PHE A 293 4.31 -1.84 -7.81
CA PHE A 293 5.06 -0.92 -6.95
C PHE A 293 4.19 0.23 -6.43
N CYS A 294 3.29 0.78 -7.25
CA CYS A 294 2.31 1.76 -6.80
C CYS A 294 1.44 1.21 -5.64
N ILE A 295 0.97 -0.04 -5.75
CA ILE A 295 0.18 -0.69 -4.69
C ILE A 295 1.05 -0.96 -3.46
N SER A 296 2.29 -1.39 -3.64
CA SER A 296 3.20 -1.71 -2.54
C SER A 296 3.55 -0.47 -1.71
N GLU A 297 3.57 0.73 -2.31
CA GLU A 297 3.80 1.99 -1.60
C GLU A 297 2.62 2.44 -0.74
N MET A 298 1.40 1.93 -1.00
CA MET A 298 0.21 2.24 -0.19
C MET A 298 0.38 1.85 1.29
N ALA A 299 1.21 0.85 1.59
CA ALA A 299 1.54 0.44 2.95
C ALA A 299 2.18 1.56 3.79
N ASN A 300 2.76 2.59 3.17
CA ASN A 300 3.33 3.75 3.86
C ASN A 300 2.25 4.73 4.35
N ILE A 301 1.06 4.71 3.74
CA ILE A 301 -0.08 5.54 4.14
C ILE A 301 -0.78 4.91 5.32
N GLU A 302 -1.12 3.62 5.19
CA GLU A 302 -1.81 2.85 6.21
C GLU A 302 -1.19 1.45 6.27
N PRO A 303 -0.65 1.02 7.43
CA PRO A 303 0.03 -0.27 7.58
C PRO A 303 -0.81 -1.51 7.26
N MET A 304 -2.15 -1.40 7.22
CA MET A 304 -3.03 -2.48 6.77
C MET A 304 -3.11 -2.65 5.24
N TYR A 305 -2.63 -1.69 4.45
CA TYR A 305 -2.60 -1.74 2.97
C TYR A 305 -1.45 -2.58 2.43
N GLN A 306 -1.40 -3.85 2.84
CA GLN A 306 -0.36 -4.78 2.41
C GLN A 306 -0.92 -5.88 1.54
N TYR A 307 -0.28 -6.14 0.40
CA TYR A 307 -0.71 -7.12 -0.58
C TYR A 307 0.44 -8.07 -0.88
N SER A 308 0.16 -9.38 -0.94
CA SER A 308 1.19 -10.35 -1.34
C SER A 308 1.45 -10.28 -2.84
N LEU A 309 2.71 -10.56 -3.22
CA LEU A 309 3.06 -10.80 -4.62
C LEU A 309 2.29 -11.99 -5.20
N THR A 310 2.02 -13.01 -4.40
CA THR A 310 1.23 -14.19 -4.82
C THR A 310 -0.19 -13.81 -5.21
N TRP A 311 -0.86 -12.99 -4.40
CA TRP A 311 -2.20 -12.46 -4.73
C TRP A 311 -2.17 -11.67 -6.04
N PHE A 312 -1.18 -10.78 -6.21
CA PHE A 312 -1.01 -10.00 -7.43
C PHE A 312 -0.82 -10.88 -8.68
N ILE A 313 0.03 -11.90 -8.58
CA ILE A 313 0.28 -12.87 -9.66
C ILE A 313 -0.99 -13.67 -10.00
N ASN A 314 -1.76 -14.09 -9.00
CA ASN A 314 -3.02 -14.82 -9.23
C ASN A 314 -4.03 -13.93 -9.97
N LEU A 315 -4.15 -12.67 -9.55
CA LEU A 315 -5.00 -11.69 -10.23
C LEU A 315 -4.54 -11.44 -11.67
N TYR A 316 -3.23 -11.36 -11.88
CA TYR A 316 -2.64 -11.20 -13.21
C TYR A 316 -2.97 -12.36 -14.14
N GLN A 317 -2.79 -13.61 -13.66
CA GLN A 317 -3.15 -14.80 -14.43
C GLN A 317 -4.65 -14.86 -14.73
N TYR A 318 -5.49 -14.49 -13.77
CA TYR A 318 -6.93 -14.41 -13.94
C TYR A 318 -7.33 -13.38 -15.01
N SER A 319 -6.74 -12.18 -14.97
CA SER A 319 -7.00 -11.13 -15.96
C SER A 319 -6.53 -11.50 -17.37
N ILE A 320 -5.44 -12.26 -17.50
CA ILE A 320 -5.01 -12.79 -18.81
C ILE A 320 -6.05 -13.77 -19.35
N SER A 321 -6.63 -14.66 -18.52
CA SER A 321 -7.64 -15.62 -19.00
C SER A 321 -8.99 -14.98 -19.37
N GLU A 322 -9.46 -14.02 -18.58
CA GLU A 322 -10.80 -13.43 -18.74
C GLU A 322 -10.86 -12.26 -19.72
N SER A 323 -9.73 -11.62 -20.01
CA SER A 323 -9.66 -10.53 -20.99
C SER A 323 -10.03 -10.97 -22.41
N THR A 324 -10.53 -10.04 -23.20
CA THR A 324 -10.95 -10.28 -24.59
C THR A 324 -9.77 -10.75 -25.46
N LYS A 325 -9.92 -11.93 -26.06
CA LYS A 325 -8.90 -12.54 -26.92
C LYS A 325 -8.85 -11.86 -28.29
N SER A 326 -7.65 -11.76 -28.87
CA SER A 326 -7.40 -11.17 -30.18
C SER A 326 -6.18 -11.84 -30.81
N ASP A 327 -6.25 -12.10 -32.11
CA ASP A 327 -5.13 -12.68 -32.88
C ASP A 327 -4.01 -11.65 -33.14
N VAL A 328 -4.35 -10.36 -33.08
CA VAL A 328 -3.37 -9.27 -33.22
C VAL A 328 -2.75 -8.99 -31.86
N VAL A 329 -1.43 -9.21 -31.75
CA VAL A 329 -0.66 -9.08 -30.50
C VAL A 329 -0.81 -7.70 -29.86
N SER A 330 -0.74 -6.61 -30.63
CA SER A 330 -0.87 -5.25 -30.09
C SER A 330 -2.26 -4.98 -29.48
N VAL A 331 -3.33 -5.42 -30.14
CA VAL A 331 -4.70 -5.29 -29.63
C VAL A 331 -4.88 -6.17 -28.39
N ARG A 332 -4.33 -7.39 -28.41
CA ARG A 332 -4.36 -8.30 -27.26
C ARG A 332 -3.66 -7.70 -26.04
N ILE A 333 -2.51 -7.06 -26.22
CA ILE A 333 -1.76 -6.36 -25.17
C ILE A 333 -2.62 -5.28 -24.52
N ASN A 334 -3.28 -4.43 -25.31
CA ASN A 334 -4.14 -3.36 -24.79
C ASN A 334 -5.33 -3.94 -24.00
N ASN A 335 -5.98 -4.99 -24.52
CA ASN A 335 -7.11 -5.64 -23.82
C ASN A 335 -6.69 -6.22 -22.46
N ILE A 336 -5.52 -6.85 -22.38
CA ILE A 336 -4.98 -7.38 -21.12
C ILE A 336 -4.68 -6.23 -20.16
N ILE A 337 -4.00 -5.19 -20.63
CA ILE A 337 -3.64 -4.01 -19.82
C ILE A 337 -4.89 -3.33 -19.25
N GLU A 338 -5.90 -3.08 -20.08
CA GLU A 338 -7.14 -2.40 -19.67
C GLU A 338 -7.90 -3.23 -18.63
N HIS A 339 -8.11 -4.52 -18.91
CA HIS A 339 -8.83 -5.41 -18.00
C HIS A 339 -8.08 -5.60 -16.67
N PHE A 340 -6.75 -5.78 -16.72
CA PHE A 340 -5.94 -5.96 -15.51
C PHE A 340 -5.92 -4.70 -14.64
N THR A 341 -5.79 -3.53 -15.25
CA THR A 341 -5.78 -2.24 -14.54
C THR A 341 -7.11 -2.02 -13.81
N LEU A 342 -8.25 -2.28 -14.47
CA LEU A 342 -9.56 -2.17 -13.85
C LEU A 342 -9.77 -3.22 -12.75
N CYS A 343 -9.29 -4.44 -12.95
CA CYS A 343 -9.41 -5.52 -11.97
C CYS A 343 -8.62 -5.21 -10.69
N ILE A 344 -7.39 -4.71 -10.84
CA ILE A 344 -6.58 -4.21 -9.72
C ILE A 344 -7.29 -3.06 -9.01
N TYR A 345 -7.74 -2.06 -9.76
CA TYR A 345 -8.39 -0.88 -9.20
C TYR A 345 -9.58 -1.29 -8.32
N ASN A 346 -10.48 -2.12 -8.86
CA ASN A 346 -11.65 -2.58 -8.12
C ASN A 346 -11.30 -3.38 -6.86
N ASN A 347 -10.33 -4.29 -6.94
CA ASN A 347 -9.95 -5.10 -5.78
C ASN A 347 -9.23 -4.30 -4.70
N VAL A 348 -8.34 -3.38 -5.07
CA VAL A 348 -7.63 -2.52 -4.13
C VAL A 348 -8.61 -1.52 -3.49
N CYS A 349 -9.48 -0.87 -4.27
CA CYS A 349 -10.47 0.08 -3.72
C CYS A 349 -11.47 -0.55 -2.75
N ARG A 350 -11.72 -1.87 -2.81
CA ARG A 350 -12.52 -2.58 -1.80
C ARG A 350 -11.85 -2.61 -0.41
N SER A 351 -10.52 -2.57 -0.38
CA SER A 351 -9.71 -2.60 0.85
C SER A 351 -9.24 -1.22 1.34
N LEU A 352 -9.39 -0.16 0.55
CA LEU A 352 -9.00 1.19 0.92
C LEU A 352 -10.12 1.92 1.67
N PHE A 353 -9.74 2.81 2.58
CA PHE A 353 -10.65 3.82 3.12
C PHE A 353 -11.05 4.83 2.05
N GLU A 354 -12.22 5.44 2.21
CA GLU A 354 -12.80 6.35 1.22
C GLU A 354 -11.87 7.54 0.91
N LYS A 355 -11.19 8.06 1.94
CA LYS A 355 -10.20 9.14 1.82
C LYS A 355 -9.01 8.80 0.91
N ASP A 356 -8.66 7.52 0.79
CA ASP A 356 -7.45 7.08 0.09
C ASP A 356 -7.75 6.57 -1.34
N LYS A 357 -9.04 6.46 -1.74
CA LYS A 357 -9.42 5.93 -3.06
C LYS A 357 -9.02 6.87 -4.20
N LEU A 358 -9.33 8.17 -4.09
CA LEU A 358 -8.94 9.17 -5.09
C LEU A 358 -7.40 9.32 -5.15
N LEU A 359 -6.76 9.25 -3.97
CA LEU A 359 -5.31 9.24 -3.86
C LEU A 359 -4.71 8.09 -4.66
N PHE A 360 -5.24 6.88 -4.50
CA PHE A 360 -4.79 5.71 -5.25
C PHE A 360 -5.00 5.88 -6.77
N SER A 361 -6.14 6.44 -7.20
CA SER A 361 -6.39 6.73 -8.62
C SER A 361 -5.36 7.72 -9.20
N LEU A 362 -4.99 8.75 -8.44
CA LEU A 362 -3.96 9.71 -8.86
C LEU A 362 -2.57 9.05 -8.91
N LEU A 363 -2.18 8.28 -7.90
CA LEU A 363 -0.91 7.54 -7.89
C LEU A 363 -0.79 6.59 -9.07
N LEU A 364 -1.87 5.86 -9.38
CA LEU A 364 -1.90 4.92 -10.47
C LEU A 364 -1.81 5.63 -11.83
N THR A 365 -2.52 6.75 -11.99
CA THR A 365 -2.44 7.60 -13.20
C THR A 365 -1.02 8.13 -13.41
N VAL A 366 -0.43 8.74 -12.37
CA VAL A 366 0.93 9.31 -12.43
C VAL A 366 1.97 8.22 -12.64
N GLY A 367 1.86 7.08 -11.95
CA GLY A 367 2.77 5.94 -12.12
C GLY A 367 2.77 5.39 -13.55
N ILE A 368 1.60 5.25 -14.17
CA ILE A 368 1.48 4.82 -15.58
C ILE A 368 2.13 5.86 -16.52
N LEU A 369 1.90 7.16 -16.28
CA LEU A 369 2.48 8.22 -17.11
C LEU A 369 4.01 8.35 -16.91
N GLN A 370 4.51 8.15 -15.69
CA GLN A 370 5.94 8.05 -15.39
C GLN A 370 6.58 6.88 -16.13
N GLY A 371 5.92 5.72 -16.16
CA GLY A 371 6.37 4.57 -16.95
C GLY A 371 6.48 4.84 -18.46
N LYS A 372 5.67 5.78 -18.98
CA LYS A 372 5.72 6.25 -20.37
C LYS A 372 6.71 7.41 -20.59
N GLY A 373 7.37 7.91 -19.53
CA GLY A 373 8.25 9.08 -19.60
C GLY A 373 7.52 10.40 -19.86
N GLN A 374 6.23 10.49 -19.53
CA GLN A 374 5.38 11.66 -19.80
C GLN A 374 5.24 12.61 -18.60
N VAL A 375 5.87 12.29 -17.46
CA VAL A 375 5.83 13.08 -16.23
C VAL A 375 7.21 13.62 -15.93
N ASN A 376 7.28 14.92 -15.63
CA ASN A 376 8.49 15.53 -15.10
C ASN A 376 8.50 15.44 -13.56
N ASP A 377 9.51 14.79 -13.00
CA ASP A 377 9.63 14.59 -11.55
C ASP A 377 9.77 15.89 -10.75
N GLU A 378 10.33 16.95 -11.33
CA GLU A 378 10.43 18.27 -10.67
C GLU A 378 9.06 18.93 -10.56
N VAL A 379 8.26 18.88 -11.63
CA VAL A 379 6.89 19.41 -11.66
C VAL A 379 6.01 18.62 -10.69
N TRP A 380 6.14 17.29 -10.68
CA TRP A 380 5.41 16.42 -9.76
C TRP A 380 5.75 16.73 -8.29
N ARG A 381 7.04 16.80 -7.93
CA ARG A 381 7.47 17.15 -6.57
C ARG A 381 7.01 18.55 -6.15
N PHE A 382 7.00 19.51 -7.09
CA PHE A 382 6.51 20.85 -6.83
C PHE A 382 5.00 20.87 -6.59
N LEU A 383 4.21 20.11 -7.36
CA LEU A 383 2.77 20.00 -7.14
C LEU A 383 2.45 19.49 -5.72
N LEU A 384 3.27 18.60 -5.18
CA LEU A 384 3.05 18.07 -3.83
C LEU A 384 3.53 19.01 -2.73
N THR A 385 4.71 19.59 -2.86
CA THR A 385 5.37 20.35 -1.78
C THR A 385 5.18 21.87 -1.87
N GLY A 386 4.99 22.42 -3.07
CA GLY A 386 5.01 23.87 -3.35
C GLY A 386 6.39 24.50 -3.29
N GLY A 387 7.44 23.69 -3.11
CA GLY A 387 8.83 24.11 -2.96
C GLY A 387 9.15 24.68 -1.57
N VAL A 388 10.39 24.47 -1.12
CA VAL A 388 10.93 25.01 0.13
C VAL A 388 11.81 26.22 -0.18
N ALA A 389 11.45 27.42 0.31
CA ALA A 389 12.33 28.59 0.23
C ALA A 389 12.07 29.53 1.41
N LEU A 390 13.16 30.07 1.97
CA LEU A 390 13.21 30.94 3.16
C LEU A 390 12.85 32.40 2.86
N ASP A 391 13.02 32.89 1.62
CA ASP A 391 12.65 34.27 1.28
C ASP A 391 12.31 34.48 -0.20
N ASN A 392 11.31 35.33 -0.47
CA ASN A 392 10.87 35.69 -1.82
C ASN A 392 11.34 37.12 -2.15
N PRO A 393 12.28 37.30 -3.11
CA PRO A 393 12.81 38.63 -3.44
C PRO A 393 11.81 39.50 -4.21
N TYR A 394 10.70 38.94 -4.70
CA TYR A 394 9.69 39.67 -5.46
C TYR A 394 8.46 39.95 -4.58
N PRO A 395 8.13 41.22 -4.29
CA PRO A 395 6.97 41.56 -3.48
C PRO A 395 5.68 41.22 -4.20
N ASN A 396 4.65 40.89 -3.42
CA ASN A 396 3.33 40.53 -3.93
C ASN A 396 2.66 41.73 -4.64
N PRO A 397 2.34 41.64 -5.94
CA PRO A 397 1.73 42.73 -6.69
C PRO A 397 0.23 42.91 -6.39
N ALA A 398 -0.39 41.96 -5.70
CA ALA A 398 -1.85 41.90 -5.51
C ALA A 398 -2.23 41.44 -4.08
N SER A 399 -1.64 42.07 -3.06
CA SER A 399 -1.87 41.73 -1.64
C SER A 399 -3.32 41.89 -1.16
N GLU A 400 -4.18 42.55 -1.94
CA GLU A 400 -5.61 42.70 -1.63
C GLU A 400 -6.39 41.38 -1.69
N TRP A 401 -5.98 40.44 -2.57
CA TRP A 401 -6.72 39.20 -2.81
C TRP A 401 -5.83 37.95 -2.92
N LEU A 402 -4.54 38.11 -3.26
CA LEU A 402 -3.59 37.01 -3.34
C LEU A 402 -2.74 36.96 -2.06
N SER A 403 -2.68 35.79 -1.42
CA SER A 403 -1.85 35.60 -0.24
C SER A 403 -0.35 35.65 -0.59
N ASP A 404 0.49 36.12 0.34
CA ASP A 404 1.95 36.14 0.15
C ASP A 404 2.53 34.72 0.00
N LYS A 405 1.88 33.72 0.61
CA LYS A 405 2.20 32.30 0.43
C LYS A 405 1.99 31.88 -1.03
N SER A 406 0.78 32.10 -1.56
CA SER A 406 0.43 31.79 -2.95
C SER A 406 1.32 32.52 -3.94
N TRP A 407 1.62 33.80 -3.70
CA TRP A 407 2.54 34.56 -4.54
C TRP A 407 3.96 33.97 -4.54
N SER A 408 4.47 33.58 -3.37
CA SER A 408 5.77 32.93 -3.26
C SER A 408 5.81 31.59 -3.99
N GLU A 409 4.71 30.83 -3.98
CA GLU A 409 4.58 29.62 -4.79
C GLU A 409 4.59 29.91 -6.30
N ILE A 410 3.90 30.95 -6.77
CA ILE A 410 3.92 31.36 -8.19
C ILE A 410 5.35 31.72 -8.65
N VAL A 411 6.07 32.48 -7.84
CA VAL A 411 7.47 32.85 -8.12
C VAL A 411 8.35 31.60 -8.20
N ARG A 412 8.15 30.61 -7.32
CA ARG A 412 8.91 29.35 -7.38
C ARG A 412 8.49 28.47 -8.56
N ALA A 413 7.20 28.39 -8.87
CA ALA A 413 6.66 27.66 -10.01
C ALA A 413 7.26 28.17 -11.34
N SER A 414 7.63 29.45 -11.38
CA SER A 414 8.27 30.05 -12.56
C SER A 414 9.67 29.50 -12.89
N LYS A 415 10.26 28.69 -12.01
CA LYS A 415 11.53 27.98 -12.27
C LYS A 415 11.32 26.61 -12.92
N LEU A 416 10.07 26.13 -13.01
CA LEU A 416 9.76 24.83 -13.56
C LEU A 416 9.76 24.83 -15.10
N PRO A 417 10.05 23.67 -15.72
CA PRO A 417 9.90 23.53 -17.16
C PRO A 417 8.46 23.85 -17.58
N ASN A 418 8.30 24.51 -18.72
CA ASN A 418 7.01 24.98 -19.28
C ASN A 418 6.28 26.07 -18.49
N LEU A 419 6.79 26.51 -17.33
CA LEU A 419 6.21 27.58 -16.51
C LEU A 419 7.11 28.82 -16.38
N ASN A 420 8.14 28.92 -17.21
CA ASN A 420 9.04 30.07 -17.23
C ASN A 420 8.28 31.39 -17.38
N ASP A 421 8.70 32.42 -16.64
CA ASP A 421 8.13 33.77 -16.66
C ASP A 421 6.65 33.89 -16.18
N LEU A 422 6.08 32.85 -15.56
CA LEU A 422 4.72 32.89 -15.00
C LEU A 422 4.50 34.09 -14.07
N PHE A 423 5.39 34.31 -13.10
CA PHE A 423 5.25 35.43 -12.16
C PHE A 423 5.33 36.81 -12.84
N ILE A 424 6.10 36.94 -13.93
CA ILE A 424 6.20 38.18 -14.70
C ILE A 424 4.86 38.46 -15.36
N HIS A 425 4.27 37.45 -16.01
CA HIS A 425 2.97 37.59 -16.64
C HIS A 425 1.85 37.87 -15.64
N VAL A 426 1.87 37.25 -14.45
CA VAL A 426 0.88 37.52 -13.40
C VAL A 426 0.96 38.97 -12.91
N ARG A 427 2.18 39.51 -12.79
CA ARG A 427 2.41 40.90 -12.42
C ARG A 427 1.92 41.88 -13.49
N GLU A 428 2.05 41.55 -14.76
CA GLU A 428 1.59 42.40 -15.88
C GLU A 428 0.08 42.33 -16.09
N SER A 429 -0.55 41.17 -15.86
CA SER A 429 -1.95 40.88 -16.21
C SER A 429 -2.83 40.54 -15.00
N ILE A 430 -2.72 41.29 -13.90
CA ILE A 430 -3.41 41.04 -12.62
C ILE A 430 -4.93 40.84 -12.78
N SER A 431 -5.59 41.65 -13.61
CA SER A 431 -7.04 41.61 -13.79
C SER A 431 -7.54 40.30 -14.41
N LYS A 432 -6.78 39.69 -15.32
CA LYS A 432 -7.15 38.40 -15.94
C LYS A 432 -7.04 37.26 -14.94
N TRP A 433 -5.97 37.24 -14.14
CA TRP A 433 -5.78 36.24 -13.08
C TRP A 433 -6.77 36.41 -11.93
N LYS A 434 -7.23 37.64 -11.67
CA LYS A 434 -8.30 37.89 -10.71
C LYS A 434 -9.63 37.24 -11.14
N ASN A 435 -9.97 37.27 -12.43
CA ASN A 435 -11.18 36.58 -12.91
C ASN A 435 -11.12 35.08 -12.63
N LEU A 436 -9.96 34.45 -12.86
CA LEU A 436 -9.73 33.04 -12.54
C LEU A 436 -9.82 32.79 -11.02
N TYR A 437 -9.23 33.68 -10.21
CA TYR A 437 -9.27 33.58 -8.75
C TYR A 437 -10.69 33.71 -8.19
N ASP A 438 -11.50 34.61 -8.72
CA ASP A 438 -12.88 34.87 -8.29
C ASP A 438 -13.88 33.81 -8.83
N SER A 439 -13.46 32.96 -9.77
CA SER A 439 -14.32 31.91 -10.33
C SER A 439 -14.72 30.85 -9.29
N ALA A 440 -15.96 30.36 -9.39
CA ALA A 440 -16.40 29.20 -8.62
C ALA A 440 -15.75 27.88 -9.09
N LYS A 441 -15.37 27.80 -10.37
CA LYS A 441 -14.84 26.58 -11.03
C LYS A 441 -13.59 26.91 -11.88
N PRO A 442 -12.48 27.31 -11.24
CA PRO A 442 -11.25 27.69 -11.93
C PRO A 442 -10.60 26.54 -12.73
N HIS A 443 -10.90 25.27 -12.40
CA HIS A 443 -10.38 24.10 -13.13
C HIS A 443 -10.97 23.99 -14.55
N ASP A 444 -12.24 24.36 -14.73
CA ASP A 444 -12.98 24.36 -16.00
C ASP A 444 -12.65 25.58 -16.87
N GLU A 445 -12.15 26.67 -16.29
CA GLU A 445 -11.92 27.92 -17.00
C GLU A 445 -10.63 27.93 -17.81
N GLN A 446 -10.62 28.69 -18.91
CA GLN A 446 -9.43 28.86 -19.74
C GLN A 446 -8.39 29.70 -19.00
N LEU A 447 -7.12 29.26 -19.04
CA LEU A 447 -6.04 30.04 -18.44
C LEU A 447 -5.74 31.27 -19.31
N PRO A 448 -5.28 32.39 -18.72
CA PRO A 448 -5.03 33.61 -19.49
C PRO A 448 -3.99 33.44 -20.61
N ASP A 449 -4.32 33.95 -21.80
CA ASP A 449 -3.40 34.12 -22.94
C ASP A 449 -2.73 32.80 -23.38
N HIS A 450 -1.39 32.73 -23.37
CA HIS A 450 -0.63 31.58 -23.84
C HIS A 450 -0.65 30.39 -22.85
N TRP A 451 -1.09 30.62 -21.61
CA TRP A 451 -1.18 29.61 -20.57
C TRP A 451 -2.33 28.62 -20.79
N ASP A 452 -3.28 28.91 -21.68
CA ASP A 452 -4.37 28.00 -22.03
C ASP A 452 -3.87 26.68 -22.65
N ASN A 453 -2.69 26.70 -23.27
CA ASN A 453 -2.07 25.49 -23.84
C ASN A 453 -1.51 24.52 -22.77
N LEU A 454 -1.45 24.93 -21.50
CA LEU A 454 -1.01 24.04 -20.43
C LEU A 454 -2.03 22.93 -20.20
N MET A 455 -1.55 21.69 -20.19
CA MET A 455 -2.33 20.50 -19.88
C MET A 455 -1.64 19.69 -18.78
N GLY A 456 -2.38 18.77 -18.16
CA GLY A 456 -1.80 17.83 -17.20
C GLY A 456 -1.30 18.46 -15.91
N LEU A 457 -0.09 18.07 -15.48
CA LEU A 457 0.47 18.43 -14.18
C LEU A 457 0.77 19.93 -14.08
N GLU A 458 1.27 20.55 -15.14
CA GLU A 458 1.62 21.97 -15.17
C GLU A 458 0.39 22.86 -14.96
N ARG A 459 -0.74 22.49 -15.56
CA ARG A 459 -2.03 23.18 -15.34
C ARG A 459 -2.47 23.05 -13.88
N MET A 460 -2.35 21.86 -13.29
CA MET A 460 -2.68 21.64 -11.88
C MET A 460 -1.78 22.44 -10.93
N VAL A 461 -0.50 22.62 -11.26
CA VAL A 461 0.42 23.48 -10.50
C VAL A 461 -0.09 24.92 -10.48
N VAL A 462 -0.54 25.45 -11.63
CA VAL A 462 -1.13 26.80 -11.70
C VAL A 462 -2.39 26.89 -10.83
N ILE A 463 -3.31 25.93 -10.94
CA ILE A 463 -4.53 25.90 -10.11
C ILE A 463 -4.18 25.85 -8.62
N ARG A 464 -3.22 25.02 -8.22
CA ARG A 464 -2.77 24.92 -6.83
C ARG A 464 -2.25 26.24 -6.29
N CYS A 465 -1.49 26.99 -7.08
CA CYS A 465 -0.94 28.28 -6.68
C CYS A 465 -2.02 29.34 -6.42
N PHE A 466 -3.07 29.38 -7.24
CA PHE A 466 -4.14 30.40 -7.13
C PHE A 466 -5.32 29.97 -6.26
N ARG A 467 -5.80 28.74 -6.45
CA ARG A 467 -7.01 28.18 -5.85
C ARG A 467 -6.75 26.73 -5.41
N PRO A 468 -5.96 26.54 -4.33
CA PRO A 468 -5.63 25.20 -3.81
C PRO A 468 -6.86 24.40 -3.38
N ASP A 469 -7.96 25.06 -3.03
CA ASP A 469 -9.25 24.43 -2.72
C ASP A 469 -9.82 23.67 -3.93
N LYS A 470 -9.56 24.11 -5.17
CA LYS A 470 -10.09 23.44 -6.37
C LYS A 470 -9.11 22.49 -7.02
N LEU A 471 -8.07 22.06 -6.29
CA LEU A 471 -7.13 21.06 -6.79
C LEU A 471 -7.75 19.66 -6.89
N VAL A 472 -8.60 19.26 -5.95
CA VAL A 472 -9.25 17.93 -5.96
C VAL A 472 -10.12 17.72 -7.22
N PRO A 473 -11.00 18.65 -7.61
CA PRO A 473 -11.69 18.57 -8.91
C PRO A 473 -10.72 18.52 -10.10
N ALA A 474 -9.67 19.36 -10.10
CA ALA A 474 -8.68 19.32 -11.18
C ALA A 474 -7.95 17.97 -11.29
N VAL A 475 -7.73 17.28 -10.16
CA VAL A 475 -7.20 15.92 -10.11
C VAL A 475 -8.21 14.92 -10.69
N GLN A 476 -9.50 15.06 -10.41
CA GLN A 476 -10.55 14.23 -11.00
C GLN A 476 -10.58 14.38 -12.52
N ASP A 477 -10.58 15.62 -13.03
CA ASP A 477 -10.54 15.88 -14.48
C ASP A 477 -9.29 15.30 -15.13
N PHE A 478 -8.14 15.42 -14.44
CA PHE A 478 -6.88 14.83 -14.91
C PHE A 478 -6.95 13.30 -15.00
N ILE A 479 -7.57 12.63 -14.04
CA ILE A 479 -7.76 11.17 -14.06
C ILE A 479 -8.75 10.79 -15.16
N GLU A 480 -9.86 11.51 -15.31
CA GLU A 480 -10.88 11.24 -16.33
C GLU A 480 -10.28 11.33 -17.74
N LEU A 481 -9.46 12.34 -18.01
CA LEU A 481 -8.82 12.55 -19.31
C LEU A 481 -7.81 11.44 -19.67
N ASN A 482 -7.10 10.86 -18.68
CA ASN A 482 -6.03 9.89 -18.94
C ASN A 482 -6.48 8.43 -18.80
N MET A 483 -7.40 8.14 -17.89
CA MET A 483 -7.83 6.78 -17.54
C MET A 483 -9.33 6.53 -17.75
N GLY A 484 -10.14 7.59 -17.73
CA GLY A 484 -11.60 7.52 -17.87
C GLY A 484 -12.36 7.58 -16.55
N HIS A 485 -13.67 7.83 -16.66
CA HIS A 485 -14.56 8.09 -15.52
C HIS A 485 -14.68 6.93 -14.51
N ALA A 486 -14.40 5.69 -14.92
CA ALA A 486 -14.49 4.51 -14.05
C ALA A 486 -13.51 4.53 -12.87
N TYR A 487 -12.44 5.33 -12.94
CA TYR A 487 -11.41 5.43 -11.91
C TYR A 487 -11.68 6.54 -10.87
N ILE A 488 -12.82 7.22 -10.99
CA ILE A 488 -13.26 8.27 -10.05
C ILE A 488 -14.41 7.76 -9.18
N GLU A 489 -15.29 6.92 -9.74
CA GLU A 489 -16.38 6.29 -9.00
C GLU A 489 -15.90 4.95 -8.41
N PRO A 490 -15.64 4.87 -7.10
CA PRO A 490 -15.21 3.61 -6.51
C PRO A 490 -16.35 2.57 -6.53
N PRO A 491 -16.02 1.27 -6.63
CA PRO A 491 -17.03 0.22 -6.59
C PRO A 491 -17.75 0.22 -5.23
N THR A 492 -19.05 -0.10 -5.25
CA THR A 492 -19.82 -0.28 -4.02
C THR A 492 -19.33 -1.50 -3.23
N PHE A 493 -19.45 -1.45 -1.90
CA PHE A 493 -19.15 -2.59 -1.04
C PHE A 493 -19.95 -3.84 -1.45
N ASP A 494 -19.25 -4.93 -1.74
CA ASP A 494 -19.85 -6.21 -2.16
C ASP A 494 -19.20 -7.38 -1.40
N LEU A 495 -19.89 -7.84 -0.35
CA LEU A 495 -19.43 -8.97 0.46
C LEU A 495 -19.45 -10.30 -0.32
N ALA A 496 -20.41 -10.47 -1.24
CA ALA A 496 -20.56 -11.70 -2.00
C ALA A 496 -19.43 -11.86 -3.03
N GLY A 497 -19.04 -10.76 -3.70
CA GLY A 497 -17.86 -10.71 -4.55
C GLY A 497 -16.58 -11.05 -3.79
N SER A 498 -16.33 -10.37 -2.67
CA SER A 498 -15.17 -10.64 -1.80
C SER A 498 -15.11 -12.08 -1.30
N TYR A 499 -16.25 -12.70 -1.01
CA TYR A 499 -16.31 -14.12 -0.62
C TYR A 499 -15.96 -15.07 -1.76
N LYS A 500 -16.42 -14.79 -2.99
CA LYS A 500 -16.08 -15.60 -4.18
C LYS A 500 -14.59 -15.56 -4.51
N ASP A 501 -13.95 -14.41 -4.26
CA ASP A 501 -12.52 -14.21 -4.46
C ASP A 501 -11.68 -14.87 -3.34
N SER A 502 -12.32 -15.37 -2.27
CA SER A 502 -11.66 -16.00 -1.11
C SER A 502 -11.52 -17.52 -1.22
N ASN A 503 -10.51 -18.06 -0.52
CA ASN A 503 -10.31 -19.49 -0.33
C ASN A 503 -10.31 -19.86 1.17
N CYS A 504 -10.22 -21.16 1.48
CA CYS A 504 -10.26 -21.65 2.87
C CYS A 504 -9.02 -21.28 3.70
N CYS A 505 -7.90 -20.95 3.05
CA CYS A 505 -6.64 -20.58 3.71
C CYS A 505 -6.42 -19.07 3.78
N SER A 506 -7.17 -18.28 3.02
CA SER A 506 -7.11 -16.82 3.02
C SER A 506 -8.11 -16.25 4.02
N PRO A 507 -7.66 -15.62 5.12
CA PRO A 507 -8.56 -14.96 6.04
C PRO A 507 -9.24 -13.76 5.40
N LEU A 508 -10.49 -13.50 5.78
CA LEU A 508 -11.28 -12.35 5.36
C LEU A 508 -11.24 -11.29 6.46
N ILE A 509 -10.74 -10.10 6.14
CA ILE A 509 -10.40 -9.07 7.13
C ILE A 509 -11.27 -7.84 6.91
N PHE A 510 -12.13 -7.53 7.88
CA PHE A 510 -12.81 -6.25 7.96
C PHE A 510 -11.91 -5.23 8.65
N VAL A 511 -11.48 -4.23 7.88
CA VAL A 511 -10.80 -3.04 8.40
C VAL A 511 -11.88 -2.02 8.72
N LEU A 512 -12.08 -1.78 10.02
CA LEU A 512 -13.17 -0.99 10.53
C LEU A 512 -12.80 0.49 10.57
N SER A 513 -13.75 1.34 10.18
CA SER A 513 -13.73 2.76 10.55
C SER A 513 -14.44 2.93 11.90
N PRO A 514 -14.08 3.94 12.70
CA PRO A 514 -14.81 4.28 13.92
C PRO A 514 -16.33 4.34 13.67
N GLY A 515 -17.10 3.65 14.51
CA GLY A 515 -18.57 3.61 14.43
C GLY A 515 -19.17 2.63 13.40
N SER A 516 -18.36 1.95 12.57
CA SER A 516 -18.84 0.92 11.64
C SER A 516 -18.74 -0.48 12.24
N ASP A 517 -19.83 -1.26 12.18
CA ASP A 517 -19.84 -2.68 12.56
C ASP A 517 -20.41 -3.55 11.41
N PRO A 518 -19.59 -4.40 10.78
CA PRO A 518 -20.02 -5.30 9.71
C PRO A 518 -20.73 -6.55 10.22
N THR A 519 -20.78 -6.80 11.53
CA THR A 519 -21.27 -8.06 12.11
C THR A 519 -22.71 -8.36 11.66
N ALA A 520 -23.58 -7.36 11.61
CA ALA A 520 -24.96 -7.55 11.15
C ALA A 520 -25.06 -7.98 9.67
N VAL A 521 -24.19 -7.42 8.82
CA VAL A 521 -24.13 -7.76 7.38
C VAL A 521 -23.57 -9.17 7.21
N LEU A 522 -22.53 -9.52 7.98
CA LEU A 522 -21.91 -10.84 7.96
C LEU A 522 -22.88 -11.94 8.44
N LEU A 523 -23.64 -11.68 9.52
CA LEU A 523 -24.62 -12.63 10.04
C LEU A 523 -25.70 -12.95 8.99
N LYS A 524 -26.27 -11.91 8.37
CA LYS A 524 -27.25 -12.09 7.29
C LYS A 524 -26.65 -12.88 6.12
N PHE A 525 -25.44 -12.53 5.70
CA PHE A 525 -24.77 -13.24 4.61
C PHE A 525 -24.47 -14.71 4.94
N ALA A 526 -24.15 -15.02 6.20
CA ALA A 526 -24.00 -16.39 6.66
C ALA A 526 -25.32 -17.16 6.63
N ASP A 527 -26.43 -16.52 7.00
CA ASP A 527 -27.78 -17.10 6.89
C ASP A 527 -28.15 -17.37 5.42
N ASP A 528 -27.86 -16.43 4.51
CA ASP A 528 -28.11 -16.57 3.07
C ASP A 528 -27.33 -17.75 2.42
N LEU A 529 -26.23 -18.18 3.03
CA LEU A 529 -25.37 -19.28 2.57
C LEU A 529 -25.52 -20.57 3.41
N ASP A 530 -26.57 -20.70 4.23
CA ASP A 530 -26.81 -21.84 5.13
C ASP A 530 -25.64 -22.14 6.11
N MET A 531 -24.83 -21.11 6.39
CA MET A 531 -23.71 -21.10 7.35
C MET A 531 -24.06 -20.37 8.65
N GLY A 532 -25.30 -19.91 8.77
CA GLY A 532 -25.86 -19.28 9.96
C GLY A 532 -26.01 -20.21 11.17
N GLY A 533 -26.40 -19.60 12.30
CA GLY A 533 -26.69 -20.31 13.55
C GLY A 533 -25.48 -21.06 14.12
N SER A 534 -25.58 -22.38 14.27
CA SER A 534 -24.54 -23.20 14.93
C SER A 534 -23.24 -23.37 14.13
N LYS A 535 -23.26 -23.07 12.83
CA LYS A 535 -22.10 -23.16 11.93
C LYS A 535 -21.28 -21.88 11.87
N LEU A 536 -21.73 -20.80 12.51
CA LEU A 536 -20.99 -19.55 12.66
C LEU A 536 -20.66 -19.37 14.14
N GLN A 537 -19.37 -19.32 14.46
CA GLN A 537 -18.91 -19.06 15.82
C GLN A 537 -18.23 -17.70 15.88
N THR A 538 -18.69 -16.85 16.79
CA THR A 538 -18.14 -15.50 16.98
C THR A 538 -17.50 -15.38 18.35
N ILE A 539 -16.30 -14.79 18.41
CA ILE A 539 -15.59 -14.50 19.66
C ILE A 539 -14.95 -13.12 19.59
N SER A 540 -15.16 -12.31 20.62
CA SER A 540 -14.48 -11.01 20.74
C SER A 540 -13.16 -11.19 21.47
N LEU A 541 -12.05 -10.85 20.80
CA LEU A 541 -10.72 -10.98 21.34
C LEU A 541 -10.48 -9.91 22.40
N GLY A 542 -10.11 -10.37 23.59
CA GLY A 542 -9.73 -9.58 24.74
C GLY A 542 -8.74 -10.35 25.61
N GLN A 543 -8.48 -9.88 26.82
CA GLN A 543 -7.53 -10.53 27.73
C GLN A 543 -7.98 -11.98 28.02
N GLY A 544 -7.11 -12.94 27.72
CA GLY A 544 -7.33 -14.37 28.00
C GLY A 544 -8.19 -15.15 26.98
N GLN A 545 -8.69 -14.51 25.91
CA GLN A 545 -9.57 -15.17 24.92
C GLN A 545 -8.81 -15.92 23.81
N GLY A 546 -7.51 -15.65 23.62
CA GLY A 546 -6.69 -16.26 22.57
C GLY A 546 -6.70 -17.80 22.54
N PRO A 547 -6.50 -18.50 23.68
CA PRO A 547 -6.54 -19.97 23.69
C PRO A 547 -7.91 -20.57 23.35
N ILE A 548 -8.99 -19.85 23.63
CA ILE A 548 -10.35 -20.28 23.28
C ILE A 548 -10.55 -20.13 21.77
N ALA A 549 -10.12 -18.99 21.20
CA ALA A 549 -10.14 -18.76 19.76
C ALA A 549 -9.34 -19.83 18.99
N ALA A 550 -8.15 -20.21 19.47
CA ALA A 550 -7.35 -21.28 18.85
C ALA A 550 -8.12 -22.61 18.77
N LYS A 551 -8.74 -23.04 19.89
CA LYS A 551 -9.56 -24.27 19.92
C LYS A 551 -10.78 -24.21 19.02
N MET A 552 -11.39 -23.03 18.88
CA MET A 552 -12.52 -22.81 17.97
C MET A 552 -12.08 -22.95 16.51
N ILE A 553 -10.92 -22.40 16.16
CA ILE A 553 -10.33 -22.54 14.83
C ILE A 553 -10.02 -24.01 14.53
N ASP A 554 -9.33 -24.71 15.42
CA ASP A 554 -8.99 -26.13 15.22
C ASP A 554 -10.23 -26.99 14.96
N LYS A 555 -11.30 -26.75 15.72
CA LYS A 555 -12.58 -27.44 15.51
C LYS A 555 -13.22 -27.07 14.18
N ALA A 556 -13.23 -25.79 13.82
CA ALA A 556 -13.85 -25.30 12.60
C ALA A 556 -13.12 -25.74 11.33
N ILE A 557 -11.80 -25.92 11.38
CA ILE A 557 -10.99 -26.48 10.29
C ILE A 557 -11.48 -27.88 9.92
N VAL A 558 -11.81 -28.71 10.92
CA VAL A 558 -12.31 -30.08 10.73
C VAL A 558 -13.79 -30.08 10.32
N ASP A 559 -14.62 -29.28 11.00
CA ASP A 559 -16.07 -29.26 10.79
C ASP A 559 -16.48 -28.48 9.52
N GLY A 560 -15.59 -27.66 8.96
CA GLY A 560 -15.87 -26.82 7.79
C GLY A 560 -16.75 -25.60 8.08
N THR A 561 -16.78 -25.15 9.33
CA THR A 561 -17.61 -24.03 9.82
C THR A 561 -16.88 -22.70 9.77
N TRP A 562 -17.57 -21.60 10.05
CA TRP A 562 -16.99 -20.26 10.03
C TRP A 562 -16.66 -19.76 11.43
N VAL A 563 -15.54 -19.06 11.56
CA VAL A 563 -15.10 -18.43 12.81
C VAL A 563 -14.91 -16.93 12.59
N VAL A 564 -15.51 -16.12 13.45
CA VAL A 564 -15.40 -14.65 13.45
C VAL A 564 -14.64 -14.21 14.70
N LEU A 565 -13.45 -13.65 14.50
CA LEU A 565 -12.66 -13.04 15.56
C LEU A 565 -12.88 -11.51 15.53
N GLN A 566 -13.50 -10.99 16.58
CA GLN A 566 -13.75 -9.56 16.70
C GLN A 566 -12.63 -8.85 17.46
N ASN A 567 -12.43 -7.56 17.17
CA ASN A 567 -11.50 -6.67 17.88
C ASN A 567 -10.04 -7.15 17.93
N CYS A 568 -9.48 -7.65 16.82
CA CYS A 568 -8.12 -8.20 16.78
C CYS A 568 -7.03 -7.20 17.24
N HIS A 569 -7.16 -5.92 16.92
CA HIS A 569 -6.27 -4.83 17.38
C HIS A 569 -6.10 -4.75 18.91
N LEU A 570 -7.07 -5.22 19.71
CA LEU A 570 -6.95 -5.22 21.17
C LEU A 570 -6.04 -6.35 21.69
N ALA A 571 -5.88 -7.43 20.92
CA ALA A 571 -5.18 -8.65 21.33
C ALA A 571 -3.74 -8.73 20.79
N THR A 572 -2.99 -7.63 20.90
CA THR A 572 -1.60 -7.52 20.40
C THR A 572 -0.66 -8.65 20.84
N SER A 573 -0.77 -9.09 22.10
CA SER A 573 0.05 -10.20 22.64
C SER A 573 -0.22 -11.57 22.00
N TRP A 574 -1.41 -11.78 21.42
CA TRP A 574 -1.79 -13.04 20.79
C TRP A 574 -1.61 -13.03 19.26
N MET A 575 -1.34 -11.87 18.65
CA MET A 575 -1.13 -11.74 17.21
C MET A 575 -0.03 -12.66 16.64
N PRO A 576 1.14 -12.84 17.30
CA PRO A 576 2.15 -13.79 16.81
C PRO A 576 1.66 -15.25 16.81
N ALA A 577 0.80 -15.61 17.77
CA ALA A 577 0.21 -16.95 17.81
C ALA A 577 -0.85 -17.12 16.71
N LEU A 578 -1.64 -16.09 16.42
CA LEU A 578 -2.59 -16.10 15.30
C LEU A 578 -1.87 -16.21 13.95
N GLU A 579 -0.76 -15.49 13.77
CA GLU A 579 0.11 -15.59 12.59
C GLU A 579 0.60 -17.02 12.39
N ARG A 580 1.09 -17.66 13.47
CA ARG A 580 1.47 -19.07 13.45
C ARG A 580 0.33 -19.99 13.03
N ILE A 581 -0.88 -19.79 13.55
CA ILE A 581 -2.07 -20.60 13.20
C ILE A 581 -2.36 -20.48 11.70
N CYS A 582 -2.37 -19.26 11.17
CA CYS A 582 -2.66 -19.00 9.76
C CYS A 582 -1.60 -19.58 8.81
N GLU A 583 -0.32 -19.62 9.21
CA GLU A 583 0.76 -20.13 8.36
C GLU A 583 0.99 -21.64 8.46
N GLU A 584 0.91 -22.20 9.67
CA GLU A 584 1.29 -23.60 9.94
C GLU A 584 0.10 -24.56 9.99
N ILE A 585 -1.06 -24.09 10.48
CA ILE A 585 -2.21 -24.96 10.77
C ILE A 585 -3.23 -24.88 9.64
N ILE A 586 -3.54 -23.67 9.16
CA ILE A 586 -4.49 -23.43 8.06
C ILE A 586 -3.78 -23.66 6.72
N ILE A 587 -3.52 -24.92 6.41
CA ILE A 587 -2.91 -25.36 5.15
C ILE A 587 -3.95 -26.06 4.26
N PRO A 588 -3.82 -25.98 2.91
CA PRO A 588 -4.78 -26.59 1.98
C PRO A 588 -5.01 -28.09 2.22
N ASP A 589 -3.98 -28.82 2.63
CA ASP A 589 -4.02 -30.28 2.82
C ASP A 589 -4.81 -30.71 4.07
N ASN A 590 -4.94 -29.81 5.06
CA ASN A 590 -5.54 -30.11 6.36
C ASN A 590 -6.84 -29.33 6.63
N THR A 591 -7.28 -28.48 5.69
CA THR A 591 -8.39 -27.55 5.91
C THR A 591 -9.60 -27.88 5.05
N HIS A 592 -10.78 -27.98 5.67
CA HIS A 592 -12.01 -28.22 4.94
C HIS A 592 -12.33 -27.08 3.94
N PRO A 593 -12.75 -27.34 2.69
CA PRO A 593 -12.96 -26.30 1.67
C PRO A 593 -13.97 -25.20 2.03
N SER A 594 -14.98 -25.54 2.83
CA SER A 594 -16.02 -24.60 3.29
C SER A 594 -15.60 -23.72 4.47
N PHE A 595 -14.50 -24.05 5.15
CA PHE A 595 -14.00 -23.27 6.29
C PHE A 595 -13.65 -21.84 5.86
N ARG A 596 -14.00 -20.86 6.70
CA ARG A 596 -13.58 -19.46 6.54
C ARG A 596 -13.28 -18.83 7.89
N LEU A 597 -12.19 -18.08 7.91
CA LEU A 597 -11.78 -17.26 9.06
C LEU A 597 -12.06 -15.79 8.75
N TRP A 598 -12.89 -15.16 9.58
CA TRP A 598 -13.24 -13.75 9.50
C TRP A 598 -12.58 -12.99 10.66
N LEU A 599 -11.91 -11.89 10.36
CA LEU A 599 -11.21 -11.05 11.31
C LEU A 599 -11.79 -9.63 11.24
N THR A 600 -12.08 -9.00 12.37
CA THR A 600 -12.45 -7.58 12.40
C THR A 600 -11.44 -6.80 13.23
N SER A 601 -10.92 -5.69 12.70
CA SER A 601 -9.94 -4.87 13.40
C SER A 601 -10.01 -3.41 12.98
N TYR A 602 -9.75 -2.51 13.93
CA TYR A 602 -9.26 -1.18 13.57
C TYR A 602 -7.84 -1.27 13.00
N PRO A 603 -7.43 -0.28 12.20
CA PRO A 603 -6.04 -0.07 11.78
C PRO A 603 -5.05 -0.22 12.93
N SER A 604 -4.00 -1.01 12.73
CA SER A 604 -2.95 -1.20 13.71
C SER A 604 -1.65 -1.70 13.09
N ASP A 605 -0.56 -1.01 13.38
CA ASP A 605 0.81 -1.36 12.95
C ASP A 605 1.31 -2.67 13.56
N LYS A 606 0.66 -3.13 14.63
CA LYS A 606 0.98 -4.39 15.33
C LYS A 606 0.27 -5.61 14.72
N PHE A 607 -0.59 -5.38 13.72
CA PHE A 607 -1.27 -6.47 13.05
C PHE A 607 -0.27 -7.24 12.16
N PRO A 608 -0.25 -8.58 12.20
CA PRO A 608 0.75 -9.36 11.46
C PRO A 608 0.70 -9.12 9.95
N VAL A 609 1.86 -8.77 9.39
CA VAL A 609 2.06 -8.49 7.96
C VAL A 609 1.69 -9.70 7.10
N SER A 610 2.07 -10.90 7.52
CA SER A 610 1.77 -12.16 6.83
C SER A 610 0.27 -12.39 6.62
N ILE A 611 -0.54 -12.18 7.68
CA ILE A 611 -1.99 -12.31 7.65
C ILE A 611 -2.58 -11.27 6.71
N LEU A 612 -2.08 -10.03 6.74
CA LEU A 612 -2.51 -9.00 5.80
C LEU A 612 -2.16 -9.42 4.39
N GLN A 613 -0.91 -9.73 4.07
CA GLN A 613 -0.49 -10.09 2.72
C GLN A 613 -1.29 -11.24 2.09
N ASN A 614 -1.66 -12.26 2.89
CA ASN A 614 -2.42 -13.43 2.43
C ASN A 614 -3.95 -13.27 2.54
N GLY A 615 -4.42 -12.34 3.38
CA GLY A 615 -5.83 -12.10 3.64
C GLY A 615 -6.50 -11.17 2.62
N LEU A 616 -7.80 -11.36 2.43
CA LEU A 616 -8.64 -10.47 1.64
C LEU A 616 -9.25 -9.41 2.56
N LYS A 617 -8.88 -8.15 2.35
CA LYS A 617 -9.32 -7.04 3.20
C LYS A 617 -10.50 -6.33 2.58
N MET A 618 -11.35 -5.78 3.42
CA MET A 618 -12.47 -4.96 3.02
C MET A 618 -12.77 -3.89 4.05
N THR A 619 -13.11 -2.70 3.58
CA THR A 619 -13.56 -1.57 4.40
C THR A 619 -15.07 -1.40 4.28
N ASN A 620 -15.74 -1.04 5.37
CA ASN A 620 -17.18 -0.81 5.40
C ASN A 620 -17.51 0.62 5.84
N GLU A 621 -17.12 1.60 5.05
CA GLU A 621 -17.30 3.03 5.35
C GLU A 621 -18.53 3.65 4.68
N PRO A 622 -19.17 4.67 5.28
CA PRO A 622 -20.13 5.52 4.59
C PRO A 622 -19.47 6.15 3.37
N PRO A 623 -20.04 6.00 2.17
CA PRO A 623 -19.47 6.58 0.97
C PRO A 623 -19.56 8.10 1.05
N LYS A 624 -18.64 8.80 0.40
CA LYS A 624 -18.61 10.26 0.44
C LYS A 624 -19.66 10.86 -0.50
N GLY A 625 -20.36 11.88 -0.01
CA GLY A 625 -21.35 12.65 -0.73
C GLY A 625 -22.79 12.19 -0.52
N ILE A 626 -23.73 13.13 -0.63
CA ILE A 626 -25.16 12.87 -0.37
C ILE A 626 -25.71 11.80 -1.31
N ARG A 627 -25.38 11.85 -2.61
CA ARG A 627 -25.83 10.87 -3.60
C ARG A 627 -25.45 9.45 -3.20
N ALA A 628 -24.18 9.24 -2.83
CA ALA A 628 -23.70 7.91 -2.50
C ALA A 628 -24.28 7.39 -1.17
N ASN A 629 -24.40 8.27 -0.16
CA ASN A 629 -25.04 7.92 1.12
C ASN A 629 -26.52 7.56 0.96
N LEU A 630 -27.26 8.29 0.11
CA LEU A 630 -28.65 7.98 -0.22
C LEU A 630 -28.76 6.65 -0.96
N LEU A 631 -27.91 6.39 -1.96
CA LEU A 631 -27.90 5.12 -2.68
C LEU A 631 -27.63 3.96 -1.72
N ARG A 632 -26.65 4.11 -0.82
CA ARG A 632 -26.35 3.11 0.19
C ARG A 632 -27.56 2.84 1.08
N SER A 633 -28.19 3.89 1.61
CA SER A 633 -29.36 3.78 2.50
C SER A 633 -30.54 3.08 1.81
N TYR A 634 -30.76 3.36 0.51
CA TYR A 634 -31.84 2.74 -0.25
C TYR A 634 -31.55 1.29 -0.65
N LEU A 635 -30.29 0.95 -0.92
CA LEU A 635 -29.87 -0.41 -1.26
C LEU A 635 -29.65 -1.30 -0.02
N SER A 636 -29.54 -0.71 1.17
CA SER A 636 -29.37 -1.44 2.43
C SER A 636 -30.69 -1.94 2.99
N ASP A 637 -30.63 -3.07 3.70
CA ASP A 637 -31.77 -3.53 4.49
C ASP A 637 -32.05 -2.57 5.66
N PRO A 638 -33.32 -2.30 5.99
CA PRO A 638 -34.53 -2.95 5.46
C PRO A 638 -35.17 -2.25 4.25
N ILE A 639 -34.61 -1.13 3.77
CA ILE A 639 -35.27 -0.27 2.77
C ILE A 639 -35.33 -0.93 1.38
N SER A 640 -34.32 -1.72 1.04
CA SER A 640 -34.25 -2.43 -0.24
C SER A 640 -35.23 -3.61 -0.35
N ASP A 641 -35.72 -4.12 0.77
CA ASP A 641 -36.73 -5.18 0.78
C ASP A 641 -38.08 -4.63 0.30
N ALA A 642 -38.58 -5.20 -0.79
CA ALA A 642 -39.85 -4.79 -1.38
C ALA A 642 -41.01 -4.98 -0.41
N ASP A 643 -41.01 -6.05 0.38
CA ASP A 643 -42.06 -6.32 1.35
C ASP A 643 -42.07 -5.25 2.44
N PHE A 644 -40.88 -4.84 2.92
CA PHE A 644 -40.75 -3.74 3.87
C PHE A 644 -41.18 -2.40 3.26
N PHE A 645 -40.71 -2.07 2.06
CA PHE A 645 -40.97 -0.76 1.43
C PHE A 645 -42.47 -0.51 1.19
N TYR A 646 -43.25 -1.55 0.88
CA TYR A 646 -44.69 -1.48 0.57
C TYR A 646 -45.61 -1.91 1.73
N SER A 647 -45.08 -2.12 2.94
CA SER A 647 -45.84 -2.68 4.07
C SER A 647 -46.75 -1.70 4.83
N SER A 648 -46.56 -0.38 4.71
CA SER A 648 -47.27 0.57 5.58
C SER A 648 -48.71 0.87 5.12
N LYS A 649 -49.62 1.02 6.09
CA LYS A 649 -51.03 1.40 5.85
C LYS A 649 -51.16 2.81 5.25
N LYS A 650 -50.20 3.70 5.55
CA LYS A 650 -50.17 5.11 5.08
C LYS A 650 -49.04 5.32 4.08
N GLN A 651 -49.04 4.53 3.01
CA GLN A 651 -47.92 4.40 2.07
C GLN A 651 -47.35 5.72 1.54
N ALA A 652 -48.19 6.68 1.14
CA ALA A 652 -47.71 7.96 0.61
C ALA A 652 -46.96 8.80 1.66
N ILE A 653 -47.43 8.79 2.91
CA ILE A 653 -46.80 9.53 4.02
C ILE A 653 -45.52 8.83 4.46
N TRP A 654 -45.57 7.49 4.53
CA TRP A 654 -44.40 6.64 4.77
C TRP A 654 -43.26 6.94 3.80
N GLN A 655 -43.53 6.92 2.48
CA GLN A 655 -42.51 7.16 1.46
C GLN A 655 -41.89 8.57 1.54
N LYS A 656 -42.69 9.59 1.86
CA LYS A 656 -42.20 10.97 2.02
C LYS A 656 -41.30 11.10 3.26
N LEU A 657 -41.74 10.58 4.41
CA LEU A 657 -40.97 10.63 5.66
C LEU A 657 -39.72 9.75 5.58
N LEU A 658 -39.79 8.60 4.90
CA LEU A 658 -38.64 7.74 4.65
C LEU A 658 -37.57 8.47 3.82
N PHE A 659 -37.95 9.04 2.68
CA PHE A 659 -37.01 9.81 1.85
C PHE A 659 -36.43 11.01 2.64
N GLY A 660 -37.29 11.76 3.35
CA GLY A 660 -36.87 12.86 4.21
C GLY A 660 -35.87 12.45 5.29
N LEU A 661 -36.11 11.34 5.98
CA LEU A 661 -35.21 10.81 7.01
C LEU A 661 -33.88 10.32 6.42
N THR A 662 -33.90 9.60 5.28
CA THR A 662 -32.66 9.16 4.62
C THR A 662 -31.82 10.34 4.13
N PHE A 663 -32.46 11.41 3.65
CA PHE A 663 -31.78 12.64 3.27
C PHE A 663 -31.22 13.37 4.48
N PHE A 664 -31.98 13.47 5.57
CA PHE A 664 -31.49 14.01 6.84
C PHE A 664 -30.26 13.24 7.35
N HIS A 665 -30.30 11.91 7.31
CA HIS A 665 -29.17 11.05 7.71
C HIS A 665 -27.91 11.34 6.87
N ALA A 666 -28.04 11.38 5.55
CA ALA A 666 -26.94 11.73 4.66
C ALA A 666 -26.41 13.15 4.92
N LEU A 667 -27.31 14.11 5.19
CA LEU A 667 -26.96 15.50 5.47
C LEU A 667 -26.15 15.64 6.77
N VAL A 668 -26.59 15.01 7.86
CA VAL A 668 -25.89 15.13 9.16
C VAL A 668 -24.52 14.45 9.15
N GLN A 669 -24.38 13.34 8.41
CA GLN A 669 -23.11 12.67 8.19
C GLN A 669 -22.15 13.54 7.39
N GLU A 670 -22.59 14.06 6.25
CA GLU A 670 -21.75 14.91 5.38
C GLU A 670 -21.41 16.26 6.01
N ARG A 671 -22.28 16.82 6.87
CA ARG A 671 -21.96 18.06 7.61
C ARG A 671 -20.69 17.92 8.46
N ARG A 672 -20.31 16.71 8.89
CA ARG A 672 -19.07 16.46 9.63
C ARG A 672 -17.82 16.88 8.86
N ASN A 673 -17.87 16.87 7.52
CA ASN A 673 -16.74 17.22 6.67
C ASN A 673 -16.41 18.73 6.69
N PHE A 674 -17.29 19.58 7.24
CA PHE A 674 -17.07 21.03 7.34
C PHE A 674 -16.42 21.46 8.67
N GLY A 675 -15.96 20.50 9.48
CA GLY A 675 -15.36 20.78 10.79
C GLY A 675 -16.30 21.60 11.68
N PRO A 676 -15.79 22.60 12.43
CA PRO A 676 -16.60 23.44 13.33
C PRO A 676 -17.76 24.20 12.66
N LEU A 677 -17.70 24.47 11.34
CA LEU A 677 -18.83 25.07 10.61
C LEU A 677 -20.00 24.10 10.45
N GLY A 678 -19.69 22.80 10.41
CA GLY A 678 -20.62 21.69 10.38
C GLY A 678 -21.15 21.35 11.76
N TRP A 679 -20.24 20.92 12.64
CA TRP A 679 -20.47 20.51 14.03
C TRP A 679 -19.30 20.96 14.91
N ASN A 680 -19.56 21.46 16.12
CA ASN A 680 -18.47 21.80 17.05
C ASN A 680 -17.67 20.55 17.44
N ILE A 681 -18.37 19.42 17.61
CA ILE A 681 -17.79 18.11 17.93
C ILE A 681 -18.14 17.14 16.78
N PRO A 682 -17.17 16.35 16.27
CA PRO A 682 -17.43 15.42 15.17
C PRO A 682 -18.20 14.17 15.66
N TYR A 683 -19.53 14.29 15.79
CA TYR A 683 -20.38 13.15 16.18
C TYR A 683 -20.40 12.06 15.11
N GLU A 684 -20.53 10.81 15.55
CA GLU A 684 -20.68 9.65 14.67
C GLU A 684 -22.15 9.25 14.59
N PHE A 685 -22.81 9.55 13.47
CA PHE A 685 -24.17 9.09 13.18
C PHE A 685 -24.11 7.80 12.37
N ASN A 686 -24.71 6.73 12.89
CA ASN A 686 -24.54 5.38 12.36
C ASN A 686 -25.82 4.84 11.70
N GLU A 687 -25.69 3.76 10.92
CA GLU A 687 -26.82 3.07 10.29
C GLU A 687 -27.84 2.55 11.31
N SER A 688 -27.41 2.27 12.55
CA SER A 688 -28.29 1.89 13.66
C SER A 688 -29.33 2.98 13.95
N ASP A 689 -28.91 4.25 13.91
CA ASP A 689 -29.74 5.40 14.24
C ASP A 689 -30.80 5.59 13.14
N LEU A 690 -30.41 5.39 11.88
CA LEU A 690 -31.32 5.36 10.74
C LEU A 690 -32.32 4.19 10.85
N ARG A 691 -31.84 2.97 11.04
CA ARG A 691 -32.69 1.76 11.08
C ARG A 691 -33.76 1.81 12.17
N ILE A 692 -33.38 2.24 13.38
CA ILE A 692 -34.34 2.39 14.49
C ILE A 692 -35.36 3.46 14.15
N SER A 693 -34.92 4.62 13.64
CA SER A 693 -35.81 5.72 13.26
C SER A 693 -36.79 5.31 12.15
N VAL A 694 -36.33 4.57 11.13
CA VAL A 694 -37.16 4.05 10.03
C VAL A 694 -38.23 3.09 10.56
N ARG A 695 -37.87 2.15 11.44
CA ARG A 695 -38.83 1.23 12.06
C ARG A 695 -39.84 1.96 12.96
N GLN A 696 -39.39 2.98 13.70
CA GLN A 696 -40.28 3.81 14.51
C GLN A 696 -41.29 4.59 13.66
N ILE A 697 -40.88 5.17 12.54
CA ILE A 697 -41.83 5.81 11.61
C ILE A 697 -42.90 4.81 11.18
N GLN A 698 -42.51 3.61 10.75
CA GLN A 698 -43.44 2.58 10.27
C GLN A 698 -44.44 2.19 11.37
N MET A 699 -43.93 1.84 12.56
CA MET A 699 -44.72 1.45 13.72
C MET A 699 -45.75 2.52 14.09
N PHE A 700 -45.33 3.78 14.21
CA PHE A 700 -46.22 4.87 14.59
C PHE A 700 -47.25 5.20 13.50
N LEU A 701 -46.90 5.10 12.21
CA LEU A 701 -47.85 5.32 11.12
C LEU A 701 -48.93 4.23 11.05
N ASP A 702 -48.57 2.99 11.40
CA ASP A 702 -49.48 1.83 11.32
C ASP A 702 -50.34 1.63 12.58
N GLU A 703 -49.87 2.07 13.75
CA GLU A 703 -50.59 2.00 15.04
C GLU A 703 -51.56 3.17 15.26
N TYR A 704 -51.17 4.39 14.91
CA TYR A 704 -51.97 5.59 15.17
C TYR A 704 -52.83 5.98 13.95
N VAL A 705 -54.05 6.46 14.20
CA VAL A 705 -54.96 6.94 13.15
C VAL A 705 -54.47 8.26 12.57
N ASP A 706 -54.07 9.21 13.41
CA ASP A 706 -53.42 10.46 13.00
C ASP A 706 -51.91 10.27 12.85
N VAL A 707 -51.22 11.24 12.22
CA VAL A 707 -49.75 11.21 12.11
C VAL A 707 -49.14 11.89 13.34
N PRO A 708 -48.47 11.17 14.25
CA PRO A 708 -47.93 11.73 15.49
C PRO A 708 -46.58 12.41 15.23
N LEU A 709 -46.59 13.50 14.46
CA LEU A 709 -45.37 14.18 14.00
C LEU A 709 -44.49 14.67 15.16
N GLU A 710 -45.07 15.22 16.22
CA GLU A 710 -44.32 15.69 17.39
C GLU A 710 -43.56 14.56 18.10
N ALA A 711 -44.21 13.39 18.24
CA ALA A 711 -43.58 12.21 18.83
C ALA A 711 -42.45 11.68 17.94
N LEU A 712 -42.65 11.64 16.62
CA LEU A 712 -41.61 11.24 15.66
C LEU A 712 -40.42 12.21 15.70
N THR A 713 -40.66 13.52 15.73
CA THR A 713 -39.60 14.54 15.84
C THR A 713 -38.84 14.41 17.15
N TYR A 714 -39.52 14.15 18.26
CA TYR A 714 -38.86 13.93 19.55
C TYR A 714 -38.01 12.65 19.55
N LEU A 715 -38.55 11.52 19.08
CA LEU A 715 -37.82 10.25 19.06
C LEU A 715 -36.59 10.33 18.14
N THR A 716 -36.73 10.85 16.93
CA THR A 716 -35.61 10.98 15.99
C THR A 716 -34.61 12.04 16.47
N GLY A 717 -35.10 13.23 16.84
CA GLY A 717 -34.27 14.40 17.15
C GLY A 717 -33.62 14.37 18.52
N GLU A 718 -34.34 13.96 19.58
CA GLU A 718 -33.86 14.02 20.96
C GLU A 718 -33.32 12.68 21.46
N CYS A 719 -33.92 11.56 21.04
CA CYS A 719 -33.51 10.23 21.51
C CYS A 719 -32.48 9.57 20.60
N ASN A 720 -32.80 9.35 19.33
CA ASN A 720 -31.98 8.56 18.43
C ASN A 720 -30.70 9.32 18.00
N TYR A 721 -30.85 10.49 17.38
CA TYR A 721 -29.72 11.31 16.97
C TYR A 721 -29.25 12.24 18.08
N GLY A 722 -30.18 12.90 18.80
CA GLY A 722 -29.87 13.81 19.90
C GLY A 722 -29.16 13.16 21.08
N GLY A 723 -29.38 11.86 21.31
CA GLY A 723 -28.68 11.10 22.34
C GLY A 723 -27.16 11.04 22.14
N ARG A 724 -26.67 11.30 20.92
CA ARG A 724 -25.23 11.37 20.60
C ARG A 724 -24.65 12.78 20.75
N VAL A 725 -25.50 13.80 20.71
CA VAL A 725 -25.08 15.20 20.66
C VAL A 725 -24.94 15.76 22.07
N THR A 726 -23.72 16.15 22.43
CA THR A 726 -23.40 16.63 23.79
C THR A 726 -23.44 18.15 23.91
N ASP A 727 -23.14 18.88 22.83
CA ASP A 727 -23.15 20.35 22.83
C ASP A 727 -24.56 20.93 22.60
N ASP A 728 -24.90 21.99 23.35
CA ASP A 728 -26.20 22.64 23.29
C ASP A 728 -26.46 23.32 21.93
N LYS A 729 -25.42 23.91 21.31
CA LYS A 729 -25.56 24.59 20.01
C LYS A 729 -25.69 23.59 18.88
N ASP A 730 -24.92 22.51 18.92
CA ASP A 730 -25.08 21.39 18.00
C ASP A 730 -26.46 20.74 18.14
N ARG A 731 -26.99 20.57 19.37
CA ARG A 731 -28.33 20.01 19.57
C ARG A 731 -29.41 20.89 18.96
N ARG A 732 -29.31 22.22 19.16
CA ARG A 732 -30.21 23.18 18.51
C ARG A 732 -30.13 23.09 16.99
N LEU A 733 -28.93 22.97 16.43
CA LEU A 733 -28.72 22.82 14.99
C LEU A 733 -29.36 21.52 14.47
N LEU A 734 -29.14 20.39 15.14
CA LEU A 734 -29.71 19.09 14.78
C LEU A 734 -31.24 19.16 14.67
N LEU A 735 -31.90 19.72 15.69
CA LEU A 735 -33.35 19.89 15.71
C LEU A 735 -33.83 20.85 14.63
N SER A 736 -33.10 21.92 14.37
CA SER A 736 -33.41 22.87 13.29
C SER A 736 -33.34 22.19 11.92
N LEU A 737 -32.31 21.38 11.67
CA LEU A 737 -32.17 20.60 10.44
C LEU A 737 -33.32 19.58 10.31
N LEU A 738 -33.60 18.81 11.37
CA LEU A 738 -34.67 17.83 11.38
C LEU A 738 -36.04 18.44 11.10
N SER A 739 -36.31 19.65 11.61
CA SER A 739 -37.58 20.37 11.40
C SER A 739 -37.89 20.65 9.92
N THR A 740 -36.87 20.65 9.06
CA THR A 740 -37.04 20.82 7.61
C THR A 740 -37.61 19.55 6.97
N PHE A 741 -37.22 18.37 7.48
CA PHE A 741 -37.62 17.06 6.96
C PHE A 741 -38.87 16.50 7.66
N TYR A 742 -39.07 16.80 8.93
CA TYR A 742 -40.27 16.45 9.69
C TYR A 742 -41.15 17.67 9.87
N SER A 743 -41.86 18.01 8.80
CA SER A 743 -42.78 19.15 8.75
C SER A 743 -44.15 18.74 8.21
N TRP A 744 -45.20 19.42 8.67
CA TRP A 744 -46.53 19.30 8.08
C TRP A 744 -46.53 19.69 6.60
N GLU A 745 -45.68 20.66 6.22
CA GLU A 745 -45.49 21.06 4.83
C GLU A 745 -45.06 19.89 3.93
N LEU A 746 -44.14 19.02 4.37
CA LEU A 746 -43.74 17.84 3.58
C LEU A 746 -44.91 16.87 3.39
N ILE A 747 -45.69 16.65 4.45
CA ILE A 747 -46.81 15.69 4.46
C ILE A 747 -47.93 16.19 3.54
N GLU A 748 -48.31 17.46 3.67
CA GLU A 748 -49.45 18.08 2.98
C GLU A 748 -49.14 18.44 1.52
N LYS A 749 -47.87 18.74 1.18
CA LYS A 749 -47.50 19.09 -0.19
C LYS A 749 -47.72 17.90 -1.11
N ASN A 750 -48.49 18.11 -2.18
CA ASN A 750 -48.71 17.15 -3.27
C ASN A 750 -47.45 17.00 -4.15
N ILE A 751 -46.33 16.60 -3.54
CA ILE A 751 -45.18 16.10 -4.27
C ILE A 751 -45.58 14.70 -4.76
N THR A 752 -45.56 14.47 -6.07
CA THR A 752 -45.75 13.13 -6.64
C THR A 752 -44.65 12.21 -6.10
N CYS A 753 -45.02 11.34 -5.16
CA CYS A 753 -44.17 10.21 -4.77
C CYS A 753 -43.92 9.34 -6.00
N PHE A 754 -42.68 8.88 -6.18
CA PHE A 754 -42.39 7.96 -7.27
C PHE A 754 -43.18 6.67 -7.06
N THR A 755 -43.79 6.16 -8.13
CA THR A 755 -44.69 4.99 -8.05
C THR A 755 -43.95 3.69 -7.71
N PHE A 756 -42.66 3.59 -8.04
CA PHE A 756 -41.85 2.39 -7.85
C PHE A 756 -40.56 2.68 -7.11
N PHE A 757 -40.10 1.74 -6.28
CA PHE A 757 -38.80 1.79 -5.59
C PHE A 757 -37.64 2.13 -6.56
N GLN A 758 -37.63 1.52 -7.75
CA GLN A 758 -36.58 1.78 -8.76
C GLN A 758 -36.54 3.23 -9.24
N ALA A 759 -37.66 3.95 -9.22
CA ALA A 759 -37.69 5.35 -9.63
C ALA A 759 -37.02 6.26 -8.57
N TYR A 760 -37.12 5.92 -7.28
CA TYR A 760 -36.31 6.58 -6.23
C TYR A 760 -34.81 6.37 -6.50
N VAL A 761 -34.39 5.12 -6.74
CA VAL A 761 -32.98 4.79 -7.02
C VAL A 761 -32.47 5.53 -8.26
N ASN A 762 -33.25 5.56 -9.34
CA ASN A 762 -32.88 6.27 -10.56
C ASN A 762 -32.79 7.79 -10.35
N TYR A 763 -33.70 8.37 -9.56
CA TYR A 763 -33.63 9.78 -9.18
C TYR A 763 -32.36 10.08 -8.39
N ILE A 764 -32.03 9.25 -7.39
CA ILE A 764 -30.81 9.43 -6.60
C ILE A 764 -29.56 9.32 -7.50
N ARG A 765 -29.53 8.40 -8.46
CA ARG A 765 -28.44 8.30 -9.45
C ARG A 765 -28.30 9.54 -10.34
N SER A 766 -29.39 10.29 -10.56
CA SER A 766 -29.35 11.53 -11.34
C SER A 766 -28.80 12.75 -10.57
N LEU A 767 -28.61 12.63 -9.25
CA LEU A 767 -28.05 13.71 -8.43
C LEU A 767 -26.58 13.98 -8.78
N PRO A 768 -26.10 15.23 -8.62
CA PRO A 768 -24.71 15.57 -8.84
C PRO A 768 -23.79 14.86 -7.82
N ILE A 769 -22.56 14.56 -8.25
CA ILE A 769 -21.53 13.94 -7.39
C ILE A 769 -21.08 14.96 -6.33
N CYS A 770 -20.79 16.19 -6.76
CA CYS A 770 -20.44 17.31 -5.88
C CYS A 770 -21.71 18.06 -5.46
N THR A 771 -21.93 18.16 -4.15
CA THR A 771 -23.10 18.82 -3.56
C THR A 771 -22.76 20.23 -3.12
N ASP A 772 -23.61 21.19 -3.46
CA ASP A 772 -23.46 22.59 -3.06
C ASP A 772 -23.65 22.77 -1.54
N PRO A 773 -22.86 23.65 -0.87
CA PRO A 773 -22.97 23.96 0.56
C PRO A 773 -24.35 24.37 1.03
N SER A 774 -25.14 25.01 0.15
CA SER A 774 -26.49 25.46 0.47
C SER A 774 -27.41 24.31 0.85
N VAL A 775 -27.16 23.09 0.33
CA VAL A 775 -27.91 21.88 0.69
C VAL A 775 -27.73 21.53 2.17
N PHE A 776 -26.58 21.85 2.75
CA PHE A 776 -26.28 21.65 4.17
C PHE A 776 -26.71 22.83 5.05
N GLY A 777 -27.32 23.88 4.46
CA GLY A 777 -27.61 25.14 5.14
C GLY A 777 -26.36 26.00 5.39
N LEU A 778 -25.31 25.83 4.58
CA LEU A 778 -24.05 26.57 4.69
C LEU A 778 -23.87 27.56 3.53
N HIS A 779 -23.06 28.60 3.76
CA HIS A 779 -22.64 29.53 2.71
C HIS A 779 -21.59 28.87 1.80
N SER A 780 -21.50 29.27 0.53
CA SER A 780 -20.55 28.71 -0.45
C SER A 780 -19.09 28.72 0.02
N ASN A 781 -18.69 29.78 0.74
CA ASN A 781 -17.35 29.88 1.35
C ASN A 781 -17.01 28.75 2.34
N ALA A 782 -17.98 28.01 2.88
CA ALA A 782 -17.72 26.88 3.77
C ALA A 782 -16.97 25.75 3.06
N ASP A 783 -17.14 25.60 1.73
CA ASP A 783 -16.38 24.64 0.94
C ASP A 783 -14.89 24.96 0.94
N ILE A 784 -14.48 26.23 0.96
CA ILE A 784 -13.07 26.61 0.82
C ILE A 784 -12.22 25.96 1.91
N THR A 785 -12.67 25.99 3.17
CA THR A 785 -11.91 25.38 4.28
C THR A 785 -11.87 23.87 4.18
N LYS A 786 -13.02 23.23 3.88
CA LYS A 786 -13.14 21.78 3.69
C LYS A 786 -12.27 21.30 2.54
N ASP A 787 -12.40 21.93 1.37
CA ASP A 787 -11.72 21.57 0.14
C ASP A 787 -10.20 21.77 0.28
N ASN A 788 -9.75 22.85 0.95
CA ASN A 788 -8.33 23.02 1.28
C ASN A 788 -7.81 21.92 2.20
N GLN A 789 -8.59 21.51 3.20
CA GLN A 789 -8.22 20.41 4.09
C GLN A 789 -8.10 19.09 3.31
N GLU A 790 -9.04 18.82 2.40
CA GLU A 790 -9.01 17.64 1.53
C GLU A 790 -7.81 17.65 0.58
N THR A 791 -7.51 18.80 -0.04
CA THR A 791 -6.32 18.99 -0.85
C THR A 791 -5.06 18.68 -0.06
N ASN A 792 -4.91 19.23 1.16
CA ASN A 792 -3.73 18.96 1.99
C ASN A 792 -3.64 17.48 2.36
N GLN A 793 -4.74 16.85 2.75
CA GLN A 793 -4.77 15.40 3.05
C GLN A 793 -4.35 14.55 1.85
N LEU A 794 -4.80 14.89 0.64
CA LEU A 794 -4.42 14.22 -0.60
C LEU A 794 -2.92 14.36 -0.87
N LEU A 795 -2.38 15.58 -0.80
CA LEU A 795 -0.97 15.84 -1.08
C LEU A 795 -0.05 15.21 -0.01
N ASP A 796 -0.40 15.36 1.26
CA ASP A 796 0.37 14.78 2.38
C ASP A 796 0.38 13.25 2.31
N GLY A 797 -0.75 12.62 1.96
CA GLY A 797 -0.82 11.18 1.76
C GLY A 797 0.08 10.69 0.63
N ILE A 798 0.14 11.42 -0.49
CA ILE A 798 1.03 11.09 -1.62
C ILE A 798 2.49 11.31 -1.26
N LEU A 799 2.80 12.32 -0.44
CA LEU A 799 4.17 12.54 0.04
C LEU A 799 4.71 11.36 0.86
N LEU A 800 3.85 10.57 1.51
CA LEU A 800 4.24 9.36 2.24
C LEU A 800 4.63 8.20 1.31
N THR A 801 4.13 8.17 0.07
CA THR A 801 4.46 7.10 -0.88
C THR A 801 5.77 7.37 -1.60
N LEU A 802 6.15 8.64 -1.74
CA LEU A 802 7.40 9.01 -2.41
C LEU A 802 8.64 8.60 -1.61
N PRO A 803 9.68 8.07 -2.28
CA PRO A 803 10.95 7.82 -1.63
C PRO A 803 11.53 9.13 -1.11
N ARG A 804 11.85 9.16 0.19
CA ARG A 804 12.61 10.26 0.82
C ARG A 804 14.04 10.26 0.26
N GLN A 805 14.22 10.71 -0.96
CA GLN A 805 15.54 10.96 -1.52
C GLN A 805 16.11 12.20 -0.83
N THR A 806 17.08 12.01 0.05
CA THR A 806 18.06 13.04 0.37
C THR A 806 18.89 13.27 -0.89
N GLY A 807 18.45 14.18 -1.75
CA GLY A 807 19.22 14.55 -2.94
C GLY A 807 20.60 15.04 -2.51
N GLY A 808 21.65 14.36 -2.98
CA GLY A 808 23.06 14.56 -2.57
C GLY A 808 23.70 15.91 -2.95
N GLY A 809 22.90 16.94 -3.20
CA GLY A 809 23.36 18.30 -3.49
C GLY A 809 22.54 19.41 -2.83
N GLY A 810 21.53 19.06 -2.01
CA GLY A 810 20.76 20.04 -1.22
C GLY A 810 21.35 20.23 0.18
N LYS A 811 21.04 21.37 0.82
CA LYS A 811 21.35 21.60 2.24
C LYS A 811 20.81 20.44 3.08
N SER A 812 21.56 20.05 4.11
CA SER A 812 21.10 18.98 4.99
C SER A 812 19.78 19.40 5.67
N PRO A 813 18.88 18.47 6.02
CA PRO A 813 17.64 18.82 6.75
C PRO A 813 17.94 19.62 8.03
N GLN A 814 19.09 19.38 8.64
CA GLN A 814 19.53 20.08 9.84
C GLN A 814 19.97 21.52 9.54
N GLU A 815 20.72 21.75 8.47
CA GLU A 815 21.05 23.10 7.98
C GLU A 815 19.80 23.91 7.61
N VAL A 816 18.82 23.27 6.96
CA VAL A 816 17.54 23.93 6.63
C VAL A 816 16.78 24.33 7.89
N VAL A 817 16.77 23.46 8.91
CA VAL A 817 16.12 23.75 10.20
C VAL A 817 16.86 24.84 10.96
N GLU A 818 18.19 24.84 10.96
CA GLU A 818 19.01 25.88 11.60
C GLU A 818 18.77 27.23 10.94
N GLU A 819 18.83 27.33 9.61
CA GLU A 819 18.54 28.56 8.88
C GLU A 819 17.11 29.05 9.10
N LEU A 820 16.13 28.14 9.10
CA LEU A 820 14.73 28.50 9.39
C LEU A 820 14.57 28.98 10.84
N SER A 821 15.27 28.36 11.79
CA SER A 821 15.23 28.74 13.19
C SER A 821 15.86 30.11 13.41
N GLU A 822 16.99 30.41 12.77
CA GLU A 822 17.63 31.72 12.79
C GLU A 822 16.73 32.78 12.14
N ASP A 823 16.13 32.50 10.99
CA ASP A 823 15.21 33.41 10.31
C ASP A 823 13.97 33.71 11.18
N ILE A 824 13.33 32.69 11.77
CA ILE A 824 12.21 32.87 12.69
C ILE A 824 12.65 33.72 13.90
N LEU A 825 13.83 33.45 14.47
CA LEU A 825 14.36 34.19 15.61
C LEU A 825 14.57 35.68 15.27
N THR A 826 15.03 36.01 14.06
CA THR A 826 15.18 37.41 13.63
C THR A 826 13.84 38.12 13.41
N LYS A 827 12.76 37.38 13.14
CA LYS A 827 11.41 37.90 12.91
C LYS A 827 10.59 38.04 14.21
N LEU A 828 11.00 37.38 15.29
CA LEU A 828 10.32 37.49 16.59
C LEU A 828 10.51 38.89 17.20
N PRO A 829 9.44 39.51 17.74
CA PRO A 829 9.56 40.78 18.46
C PRO A 829 10.35 40.58 19.76
N GLN A 830 10.93 41.67 20.28
CA GLN A 830 11.63 41.66 21.56
C GLN A 830 10.65 41.46 22.73
N ASP A 831 11.12 40.79 23.79
CA ASP A 831 10.37 40.62 25.03
C ASP A 831 9.92 41.96 25.62
N PHE A 832 8.73 41.98 26.21
CA PHE A 832 8.23 43.18 26.89
C PHE A 832 9.01 43.43 28.19
N ASP A 833 9.36 44.69 28.45
CA ASP A 833 9.98 45.09 29.72
C ASP A 833 8.95 45.07 30.86
N ILE A 834 8.98 43.99 31.64
CA ILE A 834 8.08 43.75 32.77
C ILE A 834 8.21 44.87 33.82
N HIS A 835 9.41 45.40 34.05
CA HIS A 835 9.65 46.42 35.07
C HIS A 835 9.01 47.75 34.68
N LEU A 836 9.21 48.18 33.44
CA LEU A 836 8.60 49.40 32.91
C LEU A 836 7.07 49.34 32.97
N VAL A 837 6.48 48.20 32.59
CA VAL A 837 5.02 48.02 32.64
C VAL A 837 4.49 47.99 34.08
N MET A 838 5.23 47.41 35.02
CA MET A 838 4.86 47.41 36.45
C MET A 838 4.90 48.80 37.08
N GLU A 839 5.77 49.69 36.61
CA GLU A 839 5.82 51.10 37.07
C GLU A 839 4.67 51.93 36.48
N LEU A 840 4.35 51.72 35.20
CA LEU A 840 3.25 52.42 34.51
C LEU A 840 1.86 51.96 34.96
N TYR A 841 1.70 50.66 35.26
CA TYR A 841 0.44 50.03 35.65
C TYR A 841 0.62 49.27 36.97
N PRO A 842 0.72 49.97 38.10
CA PRO A 842 0.90 49.33 39.40
C PRO A 842 -0.32 48.50 39.77
N VAL A 843 -0.09 47.44 40.56
CA VAL A 843 -1.16 46.60 41.08
C VAL A 843 -1.89 47.39 42.17
N VAL A 844 -3.04 47.96 41.80
CA VAL A 844 -3.93 48.69 42.70
C VAL A 844 -5.19 47.86 42.91
N TYR A 845 -5.71 47.85 44.13
CA TYR A 845 -6.94 47.13 44.48
C TYR A 845 -8.16 47.59 43.66
N GLU A 846 -8.14 48.85 43.21
CA GLU A 846 -9.22 49.48 42.45
C GLU A 846 -9.19 49.13 40.94
N GLU A 847 -8.07 48.60 40.42
CA GLU A 847 -7.92 48.29 39.00
C GLU A 847 -7.34 46.88 38.76
N SER A 848 -8.24 45.90 38.66
CA SER A 848 -7.90 44.49 38.45
C SER A 848 -7.23 44.20 37.10
N MET A 849 -7.42 45.07 36.10
CA MET A 849 -6.84 44.91 34.77
C MET A 849 -5.31 45.00 34.78
N ASN A 850 -4.71 45.79 35.67
CA ASN A 850 -3.25 45.88 35.79
C ASN A 850 -2.64 44.56 36.25
N THR A 851 -3.37 43.80 37.08
CA THR A 851 -2.95 42.46 37.52
C THR A 851 -3.03 41.45 36.38
N VAL A 852 -4.10 41.50 35.57
CA VAL A 852 -4.26 40.64 34.40
C VAL A 852 -3.19 40.94 33.35
N LEU A 853 -2.98 42.23 33.01
CA LEU A 853 -1.94 42.67 32.08
C LEU A 853 -0.56 42.17 32.48
N ARG A 854 -0.21 42.31 33.77
CA ARG A 854 1.05 41.81 34.30
C ARG A 854 1.19 40.29 34.15
N GLN A 855 0.13 39.53 34.43
CA GLN A 855 0.16 38.07 34.28
C GLN A 855 0.25 37.63 32.82
N GLU A 856 -0.46 38.31 31.91
CA GLU A 856 -0.41 38.02 30.48
C GLU A 856 0.96 38.35 29.88
N ILE A 857 1.61 39.44 30.29
CA ILE A 857 2.98 39.76 29.84
C ILE A 857 3.98 38.73 30.37
N ILE A 858 3.87 38.33 31.64
CA ILE A 858 4.72 37.28 32.21
C ILE A 858 4.52 35.94 31.48
N ARG A 859 3.30 35.66 31.01
CA ARG A 859 3.01 34.47 30.19
C ARG A 859 3.49 34.61 28.76
N PHE A 860 3.41 35.79 28.16
CA PHE A 860 3.84 36.05 26.79
C PHE A 860 5.36 35.97 26.63
N ASN A 861 6.11 36.47 27.62
CA ASN A 861 7.57 36.39 27.64
C ASN A 861 8.10 34.99 28.04
N ARG A 862 7.24 34.06 28.49
CA ARG A 862 7.61 32.68 28.84
C ARG A 862 7.34 31.75 27.68
#